data_AF-A0A934RSI2-F1
#
_entry.id   AF-A0A934RSI2-F1
#
_cell.length_a   1.000
_cell.length_b   1.000
_cell.length_c   1.000
_cell.angle_alpha   90.00
_cell.angle_beta   90.00
_cell.angle_gamma   90.00
#
_symmetry.space_group_name_H-M   'P 1'
#
loop_
_entity.id
_entity.type
_entity.pdbx_description
1 polymer ?
#
loop_
_entity_poly.entity_id
_entity_poly.type
_entity_poly.pdbx_seq_one_letter_code
_entity_poly.pdbx_strand_id
1 'polypeptide(L)'
;MSLVFASLPGQAAEITWQSSMDMSGDSDVSTNGELRLAINASSGTDFTVNGVTFQGVANPPAVSTTLLPFQTTLTGTYGAFARGSLPNTEVDELSDLIVSGFWGSSTTPAVTTFTNLVVGQEYEIQVFSNDARTSRTRNFQTALSNGLPAEDEGYVQLAGVLELNNSPVEPENDPEGPEQGDYIIGTFTADSSVQSFEQLGSNNGGTTFSDNGRIHINAIQLRAIGEILPDPDPEPKYWTGLTDGSLDNLTNNFALNDPAAALEPGNLNNVNANGGLATFADEYFANDTSTAVATTDLTIPADAQPTASILSFVNDSVDYTITSTDSSGIVGAATHLEATGTGALTLLGTHIYEGNTVIGADYFLQLGDDTHQTILSSPSLVASGEVIYDTSAGDTTYDGIISGGGIFEKAGDNLLTLNGNSTFTGQSYISGGTLVLANHFDSSAVDISAGATVEIALEGSARRRGTIVYTGLGTLRKSGTGNLSYTTGNFQLAAGSLIEVLGGRFTGSAGGTGGSEIWTNNASDLFVAEGAVFAGVEGNVRFGALTGAGEFSTGFTGAGYVEAVIGLGDASGSFAGVVTNTPANIDGETGEVLQYHDGNLRKVGTGTQTFTVGVEHRGNTVVEDGTFEVVGETAYMMFYPRENATIGMVSGDAATGTGTFTLNAELAFNLSDADLTEGNYWKVIDDSHLAAVNFGENFGVGDFDEPRSFTESSPGIWTLTYEGVDLTFEEASYTLFVGEPFEVPEEEVALESCGFNETGGFEVTFINLSPGTTYQLKKSTDLSSPFTIDVGDTFTGAATNTFVDAAPSEEKAFYQLYEVP
;
A
#
# COMPACT_ATOMS: atom_id res chain seq x y z
N MET A 1 14.87 -18.97 14.95
CA MET A 1 13.67 -19.11 15.80
C MET A 1 12.55 -19.49 14.84
N SER A 2 12.06 -20.73 14.83
CA SER A 2 11.03 -21.15 13.84
C SER A 2 9.71 -20.46 14.17
N LEU A 3 9.33 -19.45 13.39
CA LEU A 3 7.95 -18.98 13.33
C LEU A 3 7.24 -19.79 12.25
N VAL A 4 6.15 -20.44 12.64
CA VAL A 4 5.18 -21.04 11.73
C VAL A 4 4.29 -19.89 11.25
N PHE A 5 4.38 -19.53 9.97
CA PHE A 5 3.49 -18.57 9.34
C PHE A 5 2.30 -19.27 8.71
N ALA A 6 1.11 -18.72 8.91
CA ALA A 6 -0.06 -19.08 8.14
C ALA A 6 0.09 -18.50 6.72
N SER A 7 -0.09 -19.32 5.70
CA SER A 7 -0.09 -18.87 4.30
C SER A 7 -1.26 -17.92 4.05
N LEU A 8 -0.97 -16.73 3.56
CA LEU A 8 -1.97 -15.89 2.91
C LEU A 8 -2.20 -16.43 1.49
N PRO A 9 -3.44 -16.43 0.97
CA PRO A 9 -3.72 -16.90 -0.38
C PRO A 9 -3.05 -15.99 -1.42
N GLY A 10 -2.37 -16.59 -2.41
CA GLY A 10 -1.77 -15.86 -3.53
C GLY A 10 -2.81 -15.01 -4.27
N GLN A 11 -2.38 -13.83 -4.73
CA GLN A 11 -3.20 -12.94 -5.57
C GLN A 11 -3.56 -13.65 -6.89
N ALA A 12 -4.67 -13.25 -7.52
CA ALA A 12 -5.18 -13.85 -8.75
C ALA A 12 -4.64 -13.09 -9.98
N ALA A 13 -4.36 -13.81 -11.07
CA ALA A 13 -3.88 -13.24 -12.32
C ALA A 13 -4.99 -12.51 -13.09
N GLU A 14 -4.61 -11.51 -13.90
CA GLU A 14 -5.54 -10.83 -14.80
C GLU A 14 -5.92 -11.72 -15.99
N ILE A 15 -7.22 -11.87 -16.24
CA ILE A 15 -7.79 -12.62 -17.35
C ILE A 15 -8.15 -11.65 -18.47
N THR A 16 -7.51 -11.83 -19.62
CA THR A 16 -7.82 -11.09 -20.85
C THR A 16 -8.91 -11.82 -21.63
N TRP A 17 -10.09 -11.23 -21.76
CA TRP A 17 -11.22 -11.80 -22.51
C TRP A 17 -11.28 -11.26 -23.94
N GLN A 18 -11.54 -12.14 -24.92
CA GLN A 18 -11.91 -11.72 -26.28
C GLN A 18 -13.36 -11.20 -26.33
N SER A 19 -13.78 -10.62 -27.46
CA SER A 19 -15.21 -10.34 -27.71
C SER A 19 -16.00 -11.65 -27.84
N SER A 20 -17.27 -11.67 -27.39
CA SER A 20 -18.14 -12.83 -27.60
C SER A 20 -18.25 -13.19 -29.08
N MET A 21 -18.40 -14.47 -29.35
CA MET A 21 -18.59 -15.02 -30.70
C MET A 21 -19.84 -15.89 -30.74
N ASP A 22 -20.60 -15.76 -31.82
CA ASP A 22 -21.77 -16.60 -32.09
C ASP A 22 -21.35 -18.05 -32.33
N MET A 23 -22.09 -18.99 -31.75
CA MET A 23 -21.91 -20.41 -32.03
C MET A 23 -22.46 -20.78 -33.41
N SER A 24 -21.65 -21.51 -34.17
CA SER A 24 -21.88 -21.90 -35.56
C SER A 24 -21.75 -23.41 -35.81
N GLY A 25 -21.06 -24.15 -34.93
CA GLY A 25 -20.97 -25.62 -34.96
C GLY A 25 -19.94 -26.19 -33.98
N ASP A 26 -19.78 -27.53 -33.97
CA ASP A 26 -18.91 -28.24 -33.02
C ASP A 26 -17.47 -27.66 -32.97
N SER A 27 -16.93 -27.17 -34.09
CA SER A 27 -15.59 -26.61 -34.18
C SER A 27 -15.34 -25.37 -33.31
N ASP A 28 -16.40 -24.73 -32.81
CA ASP A 28 -16.29 -23.60 -31.87
C ASP A 28 -15.77 -24.05 -30.50
N VAL A 29 -15.88 -25.34 -30.15
CA VAL A 29 -15.26 -25.89 -28.94
C VAL A 29 -13.75 -25.96 -29.13
N SER A 30 -13.00 -25.18 -28.35
CA SER A 30 -11.55 -25.11 -28.46
C SER A 30 -10.89 -26.46 -28.17
N THR A 31 -9.90 -26.79 -29.00
CA THR A 31 -8.97 -27.91 -28.83
C THR A 31 -7.53 -27.43 -28.64
N ASN A 32 -7.34 -26.13 -28.37
CA ASN A 32 -6.04 -25.50 -28.22
C ASN A 32 -5.34 -25.95 -26.93
N GLY A 33 -4.14 -26.52 -27.03
CA GLY A 33 -3.39 -27.00 -25.86
C GLY A 33 -4.01 -28.22 -25.15
N GLU A 34 -3.54 -28.50 -23.94
CA GLU A 34 -3.94 -29.67 -23.14
C GLU A 34 -5.22 -29.40 -22.35
N LEU A 35 -6.24 -30.26 -22.48
CA LEU A 35 -7.47 -30.17 -21.71
C LEU A 35 -7.18 -30.45 -20.23
N ARG A 36 -7.46 -29.49 -19.35
CA ARG A 36 -7.39 -29.68 -17.88
C ARG A 36 -8.75 -30.02 -17.28
N LEU A 37 -9.79 -29.39 -17.79
CA LEU A 37 -11.16 -29.57 -17.32
C LEU A 37 -12.17 -29.17 -18.39
N ALA A 38 -13.27 -29.91 -18.49
CA ALA A 38 -14.47 -29.49 -19.21
C ALA A 38 -15.71 -29.95 -18.44
N ILE A 39 -16.56 -29.00 -18.04
CA ILE A 39 -17.80 -29.27 -17.29
C ILE A 39 -19.01 -28.70 -18.01
N ASN A 40 -20.11 -29.44 -17.96
CA ASN A 40 -21.40 -29.01 -18.46
C ASN A 40 -22.49 -29.21 -17.39
N ALA A 41 -23.41 -28.26 -17.31
CA ALA A 41 -24.55 -28.29 -16.41
C ALA A 41 -25.69 -29.21 -16.93
N SER A 42 -25.38 -30.46 -17.28
CA SER A 42 -26.34 -31.42 -17.84
C SER A 42 -27.13 -32.15 -16.75
N SER A 43 -28.09 -33.00 -17.14
CA SER A 43 -28.84 -33.89 -16.23
C SER A 43 -27.99 -34.94 -15.49
N GLY A 44 -26.66 -34.84 -15.53
CA GLY A 44 -25.70 -35.73 -14.86
C GLY A 44 -25.04 -36.77 -15.78
N THR A 45 -24.95 -36.50 -17.09
CA THR A 45 -24.34 -37.40 -18.07
C THR A 45 -23.28 -36.69 -18.90
N ASP A 46 -22.13 -37.34 -19.06
CA ASP A 46 -21.01 -36.85 -19.88
C ASP A 46 -21.32 -37.02 -21.36
N PHE A 47 -20.81 -36.10 -22.18
CA PHE A 47 -20.88 -36.16 -23.64
C PHE A 47 -19.62 -35.51 -24.23
N THR A 48 -19.39 -35.71 -25.52
CA THR A 48 -18.20 -35.18 -26.20
C THR A 48 -18.66 -34.27 -27.33
N VAL A 49 -17.98 -33.14 -27.50
CA VAL A 49 -18.16 -32.18 -28.61
C VAL A 49 -16.77 -31.84 -29.14
N ASN A 50 -16.55 -31.97 -30.44
CA ASN A 50 -15.24 -31.70 -31.09
C ASN A 50 -14.06 -32.41 -30.41
N GLY A 51 -14.27 -33.62 -29.89
CA GLY A 51 -13.25 -34.39 -29.17
C GLY A 51 -13.00 -33.96 -27.72
N VAL A 52 -13.70 -32.96 -27.20
CA VAL A 52 -13.66 -32.56 -25.79
C VAL A 52 -14.80 -33.22 -25.02
N THR A 53 -14.46 -34.06 -24.04
CA THR A 53 -15.47 -34.70 -23.17
C THR A 53 -15.85 -33.75 -22.03
N PHE A 54 -17.10 -33.27 -22.03
CA PHE A 54 -17.67 -32.47 -20.96
C PHE A 54 -18.31 -33.37 -19.91
N GLN A 55 -17.88 -33.21 -18.67
CA GLN A 55 -18.47 -33.92 -17.55
C GLN A 55 -19.84 -33.32 -17.19
N GLY A 56 -20.88 -34.15 -17.14
CA GLY A 56 -22.22 -33.73 -16.80
C GLY A 56 -22.43 -33.58 -15.29
N VAL A 57 -22.76 -32.38 -14.80
CA VAL A 57 -22.88 -32.11 -13.37
C VAL A 57 -24.33 -31.79 -12.95
N ALA A 58 -24.86 -32.56 -12.00
CA ALA A 58 -26.23 -32.39 -11.47
C ALA A 58 -26.34 -31.33 -10.32
N ASN A 59 -27.47 -30.62 -10.25
CA ASN A 59 -27.85 -29.49 -9.34
C ASN A 59 -27.92 -29.87 -7.82
N PRO A 60 -27.54 -29.10 -6.72
CA PRO A 60 -27.28 -27.64 -6.47
C PRO A 60 -26.01 -27.32 -5.55
N PRO A 61 -26.00 -26.29 -4.65
CA PRO A 61 -25.64 -24.86 -4.83
C PRO A 61 -24.11 -24.56 -4.84
N ALA A 62 -23.25 -25.56 -4.91
CA ALA A 62 -21.83 -25.38 -5.17
C ALA A 62 -21.35 -26.60 -5.95
N VAL A 63 -21.08 -26.41 -7.23
CA VAL A 63 -20.54 -27.49 -8.05
C VAL A 63 -19.04 -27.54 -7.80
N SER A 64 -18.59 -28.58 -7.09
CA SER A 64 -17.18 -28.93 -6.98
C SER A 64 -16.95 -30.22 -7.76
N THR A 65 -16.05 -30.19 -8.73
CA THR A 65 -15.62 -31.38 -9.47
C THR A 65 -14.17 -31.69 -9.11
N THR A 66 -13.88 -32.97 -8.82
CA THR A 66 -12.53 -33.50 -8.58
C THR A 66 -12.07 -34.30 -9.79
N LEU A 67 -11.21 -33.72 -10.62
CA LEU A 67 -10.46 -34.44 -11.67
C LEU A 67 -8.97 -34.31 -11.35
N LEU A 68 -8.39 -35.27 -10.63
CA LEU A 68 -6.99 -35.14 -10.23
C LEU A 68 -6.07 -34.95 -11.46
N PRO A 69 -5.23 -33.89 -11.50
CA PRO A 69 -4.94 -32.94 -10.41
C PRO A 69 -5.80 -31.65 -10.35
N PHE A 70 -6.58 -31.27 -11.35
CA PHE A 70 -7.31 -29.99 -11.40
C PHE A 70 -8.71 -30.03 -10.77
N GLN A 71 -9.12 -28.94 -10.11
CA GLN A 71 -10.49 -28.81 -9.60
C GLN A 71 -11.13 -27.50 -10.03
N THR A 72 -12.46 -27.51 -10.13
CA THR A 72 -13.24 -26.28 -10.26
C THR A 72 -14.37 -26.27 -9.27
N THR A 73 -14.49 -25.14 -8.58
CA THR A 73 -15.57 -24.85 -7.67
C THR A 73 -16.35 -23.66 -8.21
N LEU A 74 -17.66 -23.84 -8.38
CA LEU A 74 -18.58 -22.77 -8.73
C LEU A 74 -19.41 -22.43 -7.49
N THR A 75 -19.23 -21.24 -6.91
CA THR A 75 -19.95 -20.78 -5.71
C THR A 75 -20.94 -19.67 -6.06
N GLY A 76 -22.20 -19.82 -5.64
CA GLY A 76 -23.27 -18.84 -5.87
C GLY A 76 -24.66 -19.47 -5.80
N THR A 77 -25.71 -18.65 -5.70
CA THR A 77 -27.09 -19.16 -5.73
C THR A 77 -27.52 -19.43 -7.17
N TYR A 78 -27.22 -20.63 -7.67
CA TYR A 78 -27.63 -21.10 -8.99
C TYR A 78 -28.78 -22.11 -8.89
N GLY A 79 -29.78 -21.99 -9.77
CA GLY A 79 -30.66 -23.07 -10.18
C GLY A 79 -30.18 -23.69 -11.50
N ALA A 80 -30.56 -24.93 -11.77
CA ALA A 80 -30.45 -25.50 -13.12
C ALA A 80 -31.75 -25.24 -13.89
N PHE A 81 -31.65 -25.08 -15.21
CA PHE A 81 -32.83 -25.12 -16.08
C PHE A 81 -32.89 -26.44 -16.86
N ALA A 82 -34.12 -26.92 -17.08
CA ALA A 82 -34.36 -28.19 -17.78
C ALA A 82 -33.93 -28.11 -19.25
N ARG A 83 -33.58 -29.26 -19.85
CA ARG A 83 -33.24 -29.37 -21.28
C ARG A 83 -34.27 -28.64 -22.14
N GLY A 84 -33.82 -27.58 -22.81
CA GLY A 84 -34.61 -26.76 -23.72
C GLY A 84 -34.86 -27.44 -25.07
N SER A 85 -35.41 -26.69 -26.02
CA SER A 85 -35.64 -27.16 -27.40
C SER A 85 -35.15 -26.10 -28.37
N LEU A 86 -34.08 -26.43 -29.11
CA LEU A 86 -33.51 -25.54 -30.12
C LEU A 86 -34.34 -25.59 -31.42
N PRO A 87 -34.63 -24.45 -32.07
CA PRO A 87 -35.22 -24.45 -33.40
C PRO A 87 -34.16 -24.81 -34.46
N ASN A 88 -34.38 -25.90 -35.19
CA ASN A 88 -33.62 -26.28 -36.40
C ASN A 88 -32.10 -26.47 -36.25
N THR A 89 -31.68 -27.61 -35.70
CA THR A 89 -30.37 -28.17 -36.03
C THR A 89 -30.50 -29.66 -36.38
N GLU A 90 -29.78 -30.08 -37.43
CA GLU A 90 -29.33 -31.47 -37.51
C GLU A 90 -28.60 -31.81 -36.20
N VAL A 91 -28.70 -33.05 -35.74
CA VAL A 91 -28.32 -33.44 -34.38
C VAL A 91 -26.78 -33.43 -34.24
N ASP A 92 -26.21 -32.25 -34.02
CA ASP A 92 -24.78 -32.05 -33.76
C ASP A 92 -24.50 -32.09 -32.25
N GLU A 93 -23.30 -32.55 -31.88
CA GLU A 93 -22.88 -32.78 -30.49
C GLU A 93 -22.95 -31.48 -29.65
N LEU A 94 -22.74 -30.33 -30.28
CA LEU A 94 -22.89 -29.00 -29.68
C LEU A 94 -24.27 -28.79 -29.03
N SER A 95 -25.33 -29.40 -29.57
CA SER A 95 -26.68 -29.26 -29.01
C SER A 95 -26.78 -29.76 -27.58
N ASP A 96 -26.04 -30.82 -27.21
CA ASP A 96 -26.02 -31.31 -25.82
C ASP A 96 -25.24 -30.37 -24.88
N LEU A 97 -24.32 -29.55 -25.41
CA LEU A 97 -23.57 -28.54 -24.65
C LEU A 97 -24.45 -27.37 -24.22
N ILE A 98 -25.43 -26.98 -25.03
CA ILE A 98 -26.10 -25.67 -24.89
C ILE A 98 -27.59 -25.75 -24.52
N VAL A 99 -28.15 -26.96 -24.38
CA VAL A 99 -29.59 -27.16 -24.05
C VAL A 99 -29.91 -27.08 -22.55
N SER A 100 -28.89 -27.11 -21.70
CA SER A 100 -29.01 -26.99 -20.23
C SER A 100 -27.90 -26.09 -19.69
N GLY A 101 -28.11 -25.53 -18.50
CA GLY A 101 -27.21 -24.55 -17.92
C GLY A 101 -27.52 -24.25 -16.46
N PHE A 102 -26.57 -23.57 -15.82
CA PHE A 102 -26.76 -22.90 -14.55
C PHE A 102 -27.39 -21.52 -14.80
N TRP A 103 -28.39 -21.17 -13.99
CA TRP A 103 -28.99 -19.83 -13.96
C TRP A 103 -29.00 -19.33 -12.53
N GLY A 104 -28.54 -18.11 -12.29
CA GLY A 104 -28.49 -17.52 -10.94
C GLY A 104 -29.17 -16.15 -10.88
N SER A 105 -29.71 -15.81 -9.71
CA SER A 105 -30.01 -14.43 -9.30
C SER A 105 -29.58 -14.30 -7.85
N SER A 106 -28.54 -13.52 -7.58
CA SER A 106 -27.85 -13.53 -6.29
C SER A 106 -27.35 -12.13 -5.96
N THR A 107 -27.66 -11.64 -4.75
CA THR A 107 -27.15 -10.38 -4.18
C THR A 107 -25.62 -10.35 -3.99
N THR A 108 -24.95 -11.47 -4.26
CA THR A 108 -23.50 -11.59 -4.35
C THR A 108 -23.09 -12.10 -5.73
N PRO A 109 -22.00 -11.59 -6.33
CA PRO A 109 -21.46 -12.10 -7.58
C PRO A 109 -21.22 -13.60 -7.49
N ALA A 110 -21.39 -14.28 -8.61
CA ALA A 110 -21.26 -15.72 -8.66
C ALA A 110 -19.84 -16.06 -9.13
N VAL A 111 -19.11 -16.90 -8.40
CA VAL A 111 -17.65 -17.04 -8.57
C VAL A 111 -17.30 -18.42 -9.11
N THR A 112 -16.47 -18.45 -10.15
CA THR A 112 -15.76 -19.66 -10.59
C THR A 112 -14.34 -19.62 -10.03
N THR A 113 -13.91 -20.72 -9.41
CA THR A 113 -12.54 -20.89 -8.91
C THR A 113 -11.93 -22.16 -9.49
N PHE A 114 -10.80 -22.01 -10.17
CA PHE A 114 -9.90 -23.09 -10.56
C PHE A 114 -8.83 -23.28 -9.48
N THR A 115 -8.47 -24.52 -9.17
CA THR A 115 -7.36 -24.83 -8.27
C THR A 115 -6.39 -25.83 -8.90
N ASN A 116 -5.20 -25.93 -8.31
CA ASN A 116 -4.07 -26.74 -8.76
C ASN A 116 -3.52 -26.32 -10.13
N LEU A 117 -3.54 -25.02 -10.41
CA LEU A 117 -2.87 -24.44 -11.57
C LEU A 117 -1.35 -24.49 -11.39
N VAL A 118 -0.64 -24.59 -12.51
CA VAL A 118 0.82 -24.52 -12.58
C VAL A 118 1.19 -23.04 -12.71
N VAL A 119 1.87 -22.48 -11.72
CA VAL A 119 2.33 -21.09 -11.76
C VAL A 119 3.29 -20.90 -12.93
N GLY A 120 3.12 -19.84 -13.71
CA GLY A 120 3.86 -19.56 -14.94
C GLY A 120 3.26 -20.19 -16.21
N GLN A 121 2.36 -21.17 -16.09
CA GLN A 121 1.66 -21.75 -17.23
C GLN A 121 0.59 -20.79 -17.74
N GLU A 122 0.52 -20.62 -19.05
CA GLU A 122 -0.58 -19.90 -19.71
C GLU A 122 -1.79 -20.83 -19.86
N TYR A 123 -2.98 -20.30 -19.59
CA TYR A 123 -4.23 -21.02 -19.60
C TYR A 123 -5.26 -20.33 -20.48
N GLU A 124 -6.08 -21.13 -21.14
CA GLU A 124 -7.25 -20.73 -21.91
C GLU A 124 -8.51 -21.17 -21.17
N ILE A 125 -9.42 -20.22 -20.91
CA ILE A 125 -10.76 -20.47 -20.37
C ILE A 125 -11.74 -20.26 -21.51
N GLN A 126 -12.65 -21.22 -21.73
CA GLN A 126 -13.78 -21.01 -22.64
C GLN A 126 -15.10 -21.19 -21.90
N VAL A 127 -15.97 -20.19 -22.01
CA VAL A 127 -17.29 -20.15 -21.37
C VAL A 127 -18.38 -20.09 -22.45
N PHE A 128 -19.42 -20.92 -22.30
CA PHE A 128 -20.52 -21.03 -23.25
C PHE A 128 -21.84 -20.56 -22.61
N SER A 129 -22.64 -19.81 -23.38
CA SER A 129 -23.91 -19.24 -22.91
C SER A 129 -25.03 -19.35 -23.95
N ASN A 130 -26.19 -19.84 -23.53
CA ASN A 130 -27.41 -19.99 -24.28
C ASN A 130 -28.59 -20.23 -23.31
N ASP A 131 -29.77 -19.75 -23.67
CA ASP A 131 -31.02 -20.06 -22.97
C ASP A 131 -31.98 -20.82 -23.89
N ALA A 132 -31.85 -22.14 -24.03
CA ALA A 132 -32.66 -22.94 -24.98
C ALA A 132 -34.19 -23.03 -24.67
N ARG A 133 -34.75 -22.20 -23.77
CA ARG A 133 -36.17 -22.22 -23.38
C ARG A 133 -37.03 -21.32 -24.28
N THR A 134 -38.17 -21.83 -24.73
CA THR A 134 -39.02 -21.28 -25.81
C THR A 134 -39.88 -20.03 -25.47
N SER A 135 -39.47 -19.16 -24.54
CA SER A 135 -40.31 -18.01 -24.10
C SER A 135 -39.56 -16.83 -23.45
N ARG A 136 -38.28 -16.60 -23.78
CA ARG A 136 -37.49 -15.51 -23.17
C ARG A 136 -36.98 -14.52 -24.23
N THR A 137 -36.89 -13.25 -23.83
CA THR A 137 -36.46 -12.12 -24.67
C THR A 137 -34.95 -12.14 -24.89
N ARG A 138 -34.51 -11.78 -26.11
CA ARG A 138 -33.15 -11.29 -26.40
C ARG A 138 -32.80 -10.14 -25.45
N ASN A 139 -31.49 -9.94 -25.18
CA ASN A 139 -30.87 -8.79 -24.48
C ASN A 139 -30.33 -9.06 -23.05
N PHE A 140 -30.42 -10.27 -22.51
CA PHE A 140 -29.70 -10.57 -21.26
C PHE A 140 -28.21 -10.74 -21.57
N GLN A 141 -27.34 -10.31 -20.66
CA GLN A 141 -25.89 -10.46 -20.78
C GLN A 141 -25.32 -11.06 -19.49
N THR A 142 -24.29 -11.89 -19.63
CA THR A 142 -23.45 -12.37 -18.52
C THR A 142 -22.08 -11.74 -18.64
N ALA A 143 -21.71 -10.89 -17.68
CA ALA A 143 -20.38 -10.32 -17.61
C ALA A 143 -19.46 -11.15 -16.72
N LEU A 144 -18.18 -11.15 -17.07
CA LEU A 144 -17.09 -11.85 -16.41
C LEU A 144 -16.05 -10.84 -15.94
N SER A 145 -15.57 -10.95 -14.70
CA SER A 145 -14.47 -10.12 -14.20
C SER A 145 -13.14 -10.48 -14.87
N ASN A 146 -12.15 -9.59 -14.77
CA ASN A 146 -10.75 -9.91 -15.09
C ASN A 146 -10.05 -10.77 -14.02
N GLY A 147 -10.73 -11.16 -12.94
CA GLY A 147 -10.17 -12.05 -11.92
C GLY A 147 -9.32 -11.36 -10.85
N LEU A 148 -9.06 -10.06 -11.00
CA LEU A 148 -8.44 -9.22 -9.98
C LEU A 148 -9.45 -8.81 -8.89
N PRO A 149 -9.00 -8.59 -7.64
CA PRO A 149 -9.86 -7.99 -6.61
C PRO A 149 -10.31 -6.57 -7.03
N ALA A 150 -11.49 -6.14 -6.58
CA ALA A 150 -12.02 -4.81 -6.89
C ALA A 150 -11.11 -3.70 -6.38
N GLU A 151 -10.79 -2.72 -7.24
CA GLU A 151 -9.89 -1.61 -6.92
C GLU A 151 -10.54 -0.51 -6.07
N ASP A 152 -11.88 -0.46 -5.96
CA ASP A 152 -12.64 0.49 -5.14
C ASP A 152 -14.05 -0.04 -4.79
N GLU A 153 -14.68 0.52 -3.74
CA GLU A 153 -15.91 0.06 -3.07
C GLU A 153 -16.90 -0.76 -3.93
N GLY A 154 -16.79 -2.09 -3.82
CA GLY A 154 -17.93 -3.01 -3.97
C GLY A 154 -18.25 -3.54 -5.37
N TYR A 155 -17.51 -3.21 -6.43
CA TYR A 155 -17.73 -3.79 -7.75
C TYR A 155 -16.42 -4.20 -8.45
N VAL A 156 -16.33 -5.47 -8.86
CA VAL A 156 -15.23 -6.03 -9.68
C VAL A 156 -15.16 -5.42 -11.08
N GLN A 157 -13.94 -5.34 -11.62
CA GLN A 157 -13.70 -4.87 -12.99
C GLN A 157 -14.21 -5.92 -14.00
N LEU A 158 -15.31 -5.60 -14.68
CA LEU A 158 -15.88 -6.44 -15.73
C LEU A 158 -15.05 -6.30 -17.01
N ALA A 159 -14.59 -7.44 -17.55
CA ALA A 159 -13.67 -7.49 -18.69
C ALA A 159 -14.15 -8.36 -19.85
N GLY A 160 -15.07 -9.31 -19.60
CA GLY A 160 -15.72 -10.12 -20.66
C GLY A 160 -17.25 -10.00 -20.59
N VAL A 161 -17.93 -10.07 -21.73
CA VAL A 161 -19.40 -10.08 -21.81
C VAL A 161 -19.87 -11.12 -22.81
N LEU A 162 -20.74 -12.03 -22.37
CA LEU A 162 -21.48 -12.98 -23.18
C LEU A 162 -22.91 -12.48 -23.39
N GLU A 163 -23.40 -12.51 -24.63
CA GLU A 163 -24.79 -12.21 -24.91
C GLU A 163 -25.63 -13.48 -24.82
N LEU A 164 -26.86 -13.36 -24.30
CA LEU A 164 -27.79 -14.47 -24.30
C LEU A 164 -28.57 -14.48 -25.60
N ASN A 165 -28.02 -15.18 -26.58
CA ASN A 165 -28.71 -15.40 -27.84
C ASN A 165 -29.64 -16.61 -27.70
N ASN A 166 -30.92 -16.33 -27.43
CA ASN A 166 -32.02 -17.29 -27.44
C ASN A 166 -33.02 -16.87 -28.51
N SER A 167 -33.22 -17.71 -29.53
CA SER A 167 -34.40 -17.60 -30.40
C SER A 167 -35.12 -18.94 -30.37
N PRO A 168 -36.41 -18.95 -29.99
CA PRO A 168 -37.43 -19.11 -31.02
C PRO A 168 -38.69 -18.27 -30.76
N VAL A 169 -39.43 -18.00 -31.85
CA VAL A 169 -40.80 -17.44 -31.93
C VAL A 169 -40.84 -15.92 -32.18
N GLU A 170 -40.61 -15.52 -33.43
CA GLU A 170 -41.43 -14.57 -34.23
C GLU A 170 -40.63 -14.26 -35.53
N PRO A 171 -40.79 -15.06 -36.61
CA PRO A 171 -40.01 -14.89 -37.85
C PRO A 171 -40.25 -13.56 -38.58
N GLU A 172 -41.22 -12.76 -38.12
CA GLU A 172 -41.58 -11.47 -38.69
C GLU A 172 -40.84 -10.27 -38.06
N ASN A 173 -40.10 -10.45 -36.96
CA ASN A 173 -39.31 -9.41 -36.30
C ASN A 173 -37.80 -9.74 -36.17
N ASP A 174 -37.33 -10.74 -36.91
CA ASP A 174 -35.95 -11.23 -36.83
C ASP A 174 -35.36 -11.47 -38.23
N PRO A 175 -34.54 -10.54 -38.74
CA PRO A 175 -33.88 -10.70 -40.03
C PRO A 175 -32.65 -11.62 -40.00
N GLU A 176 -32.16 -12.04 -38.82
CA GLU A 176 -30.90 -12.78 -38.66
C GLU A 176 -31.11 -14.31 -38.50
N GLY A 177 -32.27 -14.74 -38.00
CA GLY A 177 -32.66 -16.14 -37.93
C GLY A 177 -32.42 -16.79 -36.56
N PRO A 178 -32.63 -18.12 -36.40
CA PRO A 178 -32.38 -18.78 -35.12
C PRO A 178 -30.88 -18.86 -34.81
N GLU A 179 -30.45 -18.20 -33.73
CA GLU A 179 -29.07 -18.23 -33.22
C GLU A 179 -28.85 -19.39 -32.21
N GLN A 180 -27.63 -19.93 -32.17
CA GLN A 180 -27.28 -21.11 -31.37
C GLN A 180 -26.66 -20.77 -30.01
N GLY A 181 -26.59 -19.47 -29.63
CA GLY A 181 -25.94 -18.95 -28.41
C GLY A 181 -24.52 -18.44 -28.66
N ASP A 182 -23.81 -18.06 -27.59
CA ASP A 182 -22.49 -17.42 -27.64
C ASP A 182 -21.42 -18.19 -26.86
N TYR A 183 -20.17 -17.95 -27.21
CA TYR A 183 -19.01 -18.29 -26.38
C TYR A 183 -18.01 -17.14 -26.28
N ILE A 184 -17.17 -17.20 -25.25
CA ILE A 184 -16.07 -16.26 -25.02
C ILE A 184 -14.84 -17.04 -24.55
N ILE A 185 -13.65 -16.56 -24.94
CA ILE A 185 -12.36 -17.13 -24.55
C ILE A 185 -11.60 -16.10 -23.71
N GLY A 186 -11.06 -16.54 -22.59
CA GLY A 186 -10.16 -15.76 -21.74
C GLY A 186 -8.79 -16.41 -21.68
N THR A 187 -7.73 -15.62 -21.63
CA THR A 187 -6.35 -16.12 -21.42
C THR A 187 -5.70 -15.45 -20.23
N PHE A 188 -4.93 -16.21 -19.46
CA PHE A 188 -4.13 -15.69 -18.35
C PHE A 188 -2.89 -16.57 -18.12
N THR A 189 -1.82 -15.99 -17.57
CA THR A 189 -0.69 -16.75 -17.03
C THR A 189 -0.89 -16.89 -15.54
N ALA A 190 -0.94 -18.12 -15.03
CA ALA A 190 -1.21 -18.36 -13.62
C ALA A 190 -0.08 -17.80 -12.74
N ASP A 191 -0.40 -16.89 -11.82
CA ASP A 191 0.51 -16.35 -10.79
C ASP A 191 0.40 -17.13 -9.47
N SER A 192 -0.68 -17.90 -9.32
CA SER A 192 -1.03 -18.71 -8.17
C SER A 192 -1.55 -20.08 -8.64
N SER A 193 -1.55 -21.07 -7.73
CA SER A 193 -2.20 -22.36 -7.98
C SER A 193 -3.74 -22.27 -7.96
N VAL A 194 -4.29 -21.09 -7.69
CA VAL A 194 -5.71 -20.80 -7.64
C VAL A 194 -6.02 -19.58 -8.49
N GLN A 195 -7.00 -19.68 -9.38
CA GLN A 195 -7.53 -18.54 -10.15
C GLN A 195 -9.03 -18.44 -9.96
N SER A 196 -9.55 -17.23 -9.76
CA SER A 196 -10.97 -16.97 -9.69
C SER A 196 -11.42 -15.92 -10.69
N PHE A 197 -12.68 -15.97 -11.09
CA PHE A 197 -13.37 -14.86 -11.73
C PHE A 197 -14.83 -14.81 -11.29
N GLU A 198 -15.34 -13.60 -11.15
CA GLU A 198 -16.72 -13.32 -10.80
C GLU A 198 -17.60 -13.18 -12.05
N GLN A 199 -18.87 -13.47 -11.87
CA GLN A 199 -19.90 -13.45 -12.89
C GLN A 199 -21.06 -12.57 -12.41
N LEU A 200 -21.53 -11.69 -13.30
CA LEU A 200 -22.66 -10.80 -13.05
C LEU A 200 -23.64 -10.83 -14.22
N GLY A 201 -24.93 -10.89 -13.90
CA GLY A 201 -25.98 -10.86 -14.91
C GLY A 201 -26.52 -9.45 -15.13
N SER A 202 -27.13 -9.20 -16.29
CA SER A 202 -27.89 -7.98 -16.54
C SER A 202 -29.37 -8.11 -16.16
N ASN A 203 -30.01 -6.98 -15.85
CA ASN A 203 -31.46 -6.90 -15.62
C ASN A 203 -32.20 -6.56 -16.92
N ASN A 204 -33.00 -7.50 -17.40
CA ASN A 204 -34.09 -7.28 -18.36
C ASN A 204 -33.70 -6.43 -19.59
N GLY A 205 -32.55 -6.73 -20.19
CA GLY A 205 -32.25 -6.28 -21.53
C GLY A 205 -31.32 -5.08 -21.71
N GLY A 206 -30.49 -4.74 -20.73
CA GLY A 206 -29.59 -3.57 -20.79
C GLY A 206 -28.15 -3.87 -20.40
N THR A 207 -27.25 -2.89 -20.60
CA THR A 207 -25.81 -2.93 -20.28
C THR A 207 -25.48 -2.70 -18.81
N THR A 208 -26.50 -2.57 -17.95
CA THR A 208 -26.35 -2.39 -16.51
C THR A 208 -26.40 -3.75 -15.80
N PHE A 209 -25.26 -4.13 -15.23
CA PHE A 209 -25.10 -5.30 -14.37
C PHE A 209 -25.53 -4.96 -12.95
N SER A 210 -26.11 -5.94 -12.26
CA SER A 210 -26.52 -5.75 -10.87
C SER A 210 -26.56 -7.07 -10.13
N ASP A 211 -26.57 -7.00 -8.81
CA ASP A 211 -26.69 -8.15 -7.91
C ASP A 211 -28.08 -8.84 -7.95
N ASN A 212 -28.95 -8.49 -8.90
CA ASN A 212 -30.19 -9.22 -9.18
C ASN A 212 -30.32 -9.64 -10.64
N GLY A 213 -29.27 -9.43 -11.45
CA GLY A 213 -29.25 -9.78 -12.85
C GLY A 213 -29.11 -11.27 -13.10
N ARG A 214 -29.44 -11.70 -14.32
CA ARG A 214 -29.50 -13.12 -14.68
C ARG A 214 -28.21 -13.58 -15.32
N ILE A 215 -27.48 -14.45 -14.63
CA ILE A 215 -26.31 -15.17 -15.16
C ILE A 215 -26.82 -16.43 -15.86
N HIS A 216 -26.31 -16.73 -17.07
CA HIS A 216 -26.50 -18.03 -17.70
C HIS A 216 -25.18 -18.57 -18.25
N ILE A 217 -24.81 -19.76 -17.79
CA ILE A 217 -23.64 -20.50 -18.28
C ILE A 217 -24.06 -21.94 -18.51
N ASN A 218 -23.74 -22.47 -19.68
CA ASN A 218 -24.04 -23.85 -20.06
C ASN A 218 -22.85 -24.77 -19.74
N ALA A 219 -21.65 -24.32 -20.09
CA ALA A 219 -20.42 -25.07 -19.94
C ALA A 219 -19.21 -24.15 -19.72
N ILE A 220 -18.17 -24.71 -19.07
CA ILE A 220 -16.86 -24.08 -18.90
C ILE A 220 -15.80 -25.14 -19.22
N GLN A 221 -14.78 -24.79 -20.00
CA GLN A 221 -13.54 -25.57 -20.10
C GLN A 221 -12.30 -24.74 -19.77
N LEU A 222 -11.27 -25.41 -19.27
CA LEU A 222 -9.94 -24.88 -18.99
C LEU A 222 -8.90 -25.72 -19.72
N ARG A 223 -7.98 -25.07 -20.43
CA ARG A 223 -6.88 -25.70 -21.16
C ARG A 223 -5.56 -25.03 -20.82
N ALA A 224 -4.49 -25.81 -20.70
CA ALA A 224 -3.14 -25.26 -20.65
C ALA A 224 -2.65 -25.02 -22.07
N ILE A 225 -2.30 -23.77 -22.39
CA ILE A 225 -1.85 -23.31 -23.70
C ILE A 225 -0.45 -22.69 -23.55
N GLY A 226 0.40 -22.79 -24.58
CA GLY A 226 1.82 -22.46 -24.41
C GLY A 226 2.57 -23.55 -23.63
N GLU A 227 3.80 -23.87 -24.04
CA GLU A 227 4.59 -24.93 -23.40
C GLU A 227 5.20 -24.44 -22.10
N ILE A 228 4.61 -24.83 -20.96
CA ILE A 228 5.36 -25.37 -19.81
C ILE A 228 4.59 -26.60 -19.30
N LEU A 229 4.53 -27.66 -20.10
CA LEU A 229 4.03 -28.93 -19.60
C LEU A 229 5.09 -29.58 -18.69
N PRO A 230 4.80 -29.84 -17.41
CA PRO A 230 5.35 -31.02 -16.77
C PRO A 230 4.77 -32.24 -17.50
N ASP A 231 5.65 -33.07 -18.06
CA ASP A 231 5.31 -34.33 -18.74
C ASP A 231 4.37 -35.20 -17.85
N PRO A 232 3.22 -35.69 -18.37
CA PRO A 232 2.32 -36.58 -17.63
C PRO A 232 2.84 -38.03 -17.46
N ASP A 233 4.09 -38.34 -17.82
CA ASP A 233 4.75 -39.61 -17.48
C ASP A 233 5.58 -39.47 -16.18
N PRO A 234 5.20 -40.12 -15.05
CA PRO A 234 5.85 -39.93 -13.75
C PRO A 234 7.18 -40.70 -13.61
N GLU A 235 7.94 -40.85 -14.70
CA GLU A 235 9.32 -41.30 -14.63
C GLU A 235 10.24 -40.16 -15.08
N PRO A 236 10.69 -39.31 -14.16
CA PRO A 236 11.78 -38.40 -14.48
C PRO A 236 12.98 -39.25 -14.95
N LYS A 237 13.41 -39.02 -16.19
CA LYS A 237 14.55 -39.72 -16.80
C LYS A 237 15.78 -38.88 -16.54
N TYR A 238 16.70 -39.39 -15.73
CA TYR A 238 17.88 -38.66 -15.29
C TYR A 238 19.19 -39.23 -15.88
N TRP A 239 20.31 -38.48 -15.75
CA TRP A 239 21.60 -38.66 -16.43
C TRP A 239 22.36 -39.98 -16.18
N THR A 240 22.87 -40.65 -17.22
CA THR A 240 23.69 -41.88 -17.11
C THR A 240 25.19 -41.67 -17.41
N GLY A 241 25.92 -40.98 -16.54
CA GLY A 241 27.39 -40.93 -16.65
C GLY A 241 28.07 -42.27 -16.38
N LEU A 242 28.72 -42.86 -17.37
CA LEU A 242 29.69 -43.94 -17.15
C LEU A 242 31.06 -43.38 -16.75
N THR A 243 31.80 -44.16 -15.96
CA THR A 243 33.14 -43.86 -15.43
C THR A 243 34.24 -43.73 -16.49
N ASP A 244 33.92 -43.88 -17.79
CA ASP A 244 34.89 -43.87 -18.89
C ASP A 244 34.78 -42.67 -19.86
N GLY A 245 33.85 -41.74 -19.61
CA GLY A 245 33.73 -40.51 -20.41
C GLY A 245 33.13 -40.69 -21.81
N SER A 246 32.34 -41.74 -22.07
CA SER A 246 31.58 -41.89 -23.31
C SER A 246 30.12 -41.43 -23.19
N LEU A 247 29.61 -40.72 -24.22
CA LEU A 247 28.23 -40.17 -24.30
C LEU A 247 27.25 -41.20 -24.91
N ASP A 248 26.09 -41.38 -24.27
CA ASP A 248 24.90 -41.99 -24.87
C ASP A 248 24.05 -40.89 -25.53
N ASN A 249 23.60 -41.12 -26.75
CA ASN A 249 22.92 -40.14 -27.59
C ASN A 249 21.39 -40.36 -27.68
N LEU A 250 20.82 -41.13 -26.74
CA LEU A 250 19.41 -41.55 -26.77
C LEU A 250 18.56 -41.06 -25.58
N THR A 251 19.14 -40.36 -24.60
CA THR A 251 18.43 -39.90 -23.39
C THR A 251 18.75 -38.43 -23.07
N ASN A 252 17.71 -37.60 -22.99
CA ASN A 252 17.84 -36.15 -22.79
C ASN A 252 17.83 -35.81 -21.32
N ASN A 253 18.97 -35.98 -20.65
CA ASN A 253 19.20 -35.20 -19.47
C ASN A 253 20.68 -34.86 -19.36
N PHE A 254 20.97 -33.56 -19.35
CA PHE A 254 22.20 -32.92 -19.82
C PHE A 254 22.65 -33.34 -21.21
N ALA A 255 22.30 -32.49 -22.18
CA ALA A 255 23.24 -31.93 -23.12
C ALA A 255 24.40 -32.81 -23.61
N LEU A 256 24.38 -33.11 -24.90
CA LEU A 256 25.60 -33.35 -25.68
C LEU A 256 26.54 -32.13 -25.51
N ASN A 257 27.32 -32.09 -24.43
CA ASN A 257 28.64 -31.51 -24.45
C ASN A 257 29.36 -32.19 -25.62
N ASP A 258 30.07 -31.41 -26.44
CA ASP A 258 30.77 -31.94 -27.62
C ASP A 258 31.48 -33.25 -27.24
N PRO A 259 31.12 -34.41 -27.84
CA PRO A 259 31.74 -35.69 -27.50
C PRO A 259 33.25 -35.72 -27.71
N ALA A 260 33.83 -34.69 -28.33
CA ALA A 260 35.27 -34.54 -28.51
C ALA A 260 36.00 -33.86 -27.33
N ALA A 261 35.32 -33.23 -26.38
CA ALA A 261 35.93 -32.51 -25.25
C ALA A 261 35.79 -33.28 -23.93
N ALA A 262 36.88 -33.43 -23.18
CA ALA A 262 36.84 -34.04 -21.85
C ALA A 262 36.00 -33.17 -20.89
N LEU A 263 35.05 -33.80 -20.19
CA LEU A 263 34.32 -33.16 -19.09
C LEU A 263 35.27 -33.00 -17.90
N GLU A 264 35.61 -31.77 -17.56
CA GLU A 264 36.22 -31.45 -16.27
C GLU A 264 35.11 -31.36 -15.21
N PRO A 265 35.25 -32.02 -14.04
CA PRO A 265 34.29 -31.87 -12.94
C PRO A 265 34.07 -30.39 -12.61
N GLY A 266 32.82 -29.94 -12.65
CA GLY A 266 32.45 -28.57 -12.27
C GLY A 266 32.36 -27.54 -13.42
N ASN A 267 32.30 -27.94 -14.70
CA ASN A 267 32.14 -27.01 -15.84
C ASN A 267 30.90 -27.26 -16.71
N LEU A 268 30.19 -26.19 -17.10
CA LEU A 268 29.02 -26.14 -18.00
C LEU A 268 29.41 -25.60 -19.40
N ASN A 269 30.08 -26.42 -20.22
CA ASN A 269 30.63 -25.96 -21.53
C ASN A 269 29.58 -25.82 -22.66
N ASN A 270 28.50 -26.60 -22.66
CA ASN A 270 27.38 -26.47 -23.60
C ASN A 270 26.17 -27.26 -23.09
N VAL A 271 25.15 -26.58 -22.57
CA VAL A 271 23.88 -27.23 -22.19
C VAL A 271 22.94 -27.30 -23.40
N ASN A 272 23.11 -28.30 -24.27
CA ASN A 272 22.22 -28.58 -25.40
C ASN A 272 21.02 -29.47 -25.00
N ALA A 273 19.92 -28.86 -24.57
CA ALA A 273 18.70 -29.59 -24.24
C ALA A 273 18.04 -30.20 -25.48
N ASN A 274 17.62 -31.46 -25.42
CA ASN A 274 16.78 -32.05 -26.46
C ASN A 274 15.32 -31.99 -25.98
N GLY A 275 14.54 -31.15 -26.67
CA GLY A 275 13.26 -30.62 -26.19
C GLY A 275 13.35 -29.25 -25.49
N GLY A 276 14.52 -28.62 -25.40
CA GLY A 276 14.66 -27.26 -24.84
C GLY A 276 14.75 -27.14 -23.32
N LEU A 277 14.48 -28.20 -22.53
CA LEU A 277 14.57 -28.22 -21.07
C LEU A 277 15.86 -28.88 -20.55
N ALA A 278 16.51 -28.30 -19.55
CA ALA A 278 17.59 -28.91 -18.76
C ALA A 278 17.28 -28.87 -17.26
N THR A 279 17.34 -30.01 -16.58
CA THR A 279 16.94 -30.15 -15.17
C THR A 279 18.12 -30.44 -14.25
N PHE A 280 18.17 -29.77 -13.10
CA PHE A 280 19.11 -29.96 -12.00
C PHE A 280 18.33 -30.46 -10.78
N ALA A 281 18.68 -31.61 -10.22
CA ALA A 281 17.91 -32.26 -9.14
C ALA A 281 18.83 -32.84 -8.05
N ASP A 282 18.27 -33.38 -6.97
CA ASP A 282 19.07 -34.01 -5.89
C ASP A 282 19.76 -35.33 -6.32
N GLU A 283 19.10 -36.06 -7.21
CA GLU A 283 19.55 -37.35 -7.72
C GLU A 283 19.51 -37.38 -9.25
N TYR A 284 20.35 -38.22 -9.83
CA TYR A 284 20.32 -38.59 -11.23
C TYR A 284 20.36 -40.11 -11.42
N PHE A 285 19.99 -40.63 -12.58
CA PHE A 285 19.84 -42.06 -12.83
C PHE A 285 20.92 -42.54 -13.77
N ALA A 286 21.89 -43.29 -13.24
CA ALA A 286 22.89 -43.97 -14.04
C ALA A 286 22.58 -45.46 -14.17
N ASN A 287 22.38 -45.93 -15.41
CA ASN A 287 22.02 -47.32 -15.72
C ASN A 287 20.86 -47.84 -14.84
N ASP A 288 19.74 -47.10 -14.84
CA ASP A 288 18.54 -47.40 -14.04
C ASP A 288 18.75 -47.39 -12.52
N THR A 289 19.87 -46.81 -12.04
CA THR A 289 20.17 -46.69 -10.61
C THR A 289 20.19 -45.22 -10.22
N SER A 290 19.32 -44.82 -9.30
CA SER A 290 19.36 -43.48 -8.72
C SER A 290 20.67 -43.27 -7.94
N THR A 291 21.32 -42.15 -8.20
CA THR A 291 22.62 -41.74 -7.68
C THR A 291 22.53 -40.29 -7.25
N ALA A 292 22.93 -39.99 -6.02
CA ALA A 292 22.96 -38.63 -5.52
C ALA A 292 23.94 -37.74 -6.30
N VAL A 293 23.56 -36.48 -6.53
CA VAL A 293 24.45 -35.46 -7.11
C VAL A 293 25.57 -35.15 -6.12
N ALA A 294 26.81 -35.17 -6.60
CA ALA A 294 28.01 -34.95 -5.77
C ALA A 294 28.77 -33.66 -6.15
N THR A 295 28.43 -33.01 -7.27
CA THR A 295 29.07 -31.77 -7.72
C THR A 295 27.98 -30.74 -7.96
N THR A 296 28.03 -29.68 -7.17
CA THR A 296 26.96 -28.69 -7.07
C THR A 296 27.45 -27.28 -7.41
N ASP A 297 28.77 -27.07 -7.32
CA ASP A 297 29.46 -25.91 -7.87
C ASP A 297 29.74 -26.14 -9.35
N LEU A 298 29.08 -25.36 -10.19
CA LEU A 298 29.14 -25.44 -11.64
C LEU A 298 29.61 -24.10 -12.21
N THR A 299 30.65 -24.14 -13.02
CA THR A 299 31.20 -22.95 -13.66
C THR A 299 30.83 -22.92 -15.14
N ILE A 300 30.25 -21.83 -15.62
CA ILE A 300 30.11 -21.53 -17.04
C ILE A 300 31.45 -20.93 -17.51
N PRO A 301 32.22 -21.66 -18.33
CA PRO A 301 33.50 -21.18 -18.82
C PRO A 301 33.30 -20.13 -19.91
N ALA A 302 34.34 -19.31 -20.11
CA ALA A 302 34.31 -18.28 -21.14
C ALA A 302 33.96 -18.82 -22.53
N ASP A 303 33.08 -18.11 -23.23
CA ASP A 303 32.56 -18.43 -24.57
C ASP A 303 31.58 -19.62 -24.62
N ALA A 304 31.25 -20.24 -23.48
CA ALA A 304 30.19 -21.25 -23.40
C ALA A 304 28.80 -20.58 -23.45
N GLN A 305 27.84 -21.23 -24.12
CA GLN A 305 26.47 -20.73 -24.22
C GLN A 305 25.50 -21.88 -23.93
N PRO A 306 24.81 -21.93 -22.78
CA PRO A 306 23.76 -22.92 -22.56
C PRO A 306 22.59 -22.61 -23.50
N THR A 307 22.33 -23.46 -24.49
CA THR A 307 21.29 -23.23 -25.50
C THR A 307 19.92 -23.78 -25.11
N ALA A 308 19.73 -24.19 -23.85
CA ALA A 308 18.44 -24.65 -23.35
C ALA A 308 17.45 -23.47 -23.27
N SER A 309 16.21 -23.71 -23.68
CA SER A 309 15.09 -22.78 -23.51
C SER A 309 14.64 -22.69 -22.05
N ILE A 310 14.85 -23.72 -21.23
CA ILE A 310 14.52 -23.71 -19.80
C ILE A 310 15.65 -24.39 -19.01
N LEU A 311 16.12 -23.74 -17.95
CA LEU A 311 16.95 -24.30 -16.89
C LEU A 311 16.08 -24.48 -15.65
N SER A 312 15.78 -25.72 -15.27
CA SER A 312 14.88 -26.06 -14.17
C SER A 312 15.65 -26.69 -13.01
N PHE A 313 15.67 -26.02 -11.86
CA PHE A 313 16.23 -26.50 -10.61
C PHE A 313 15.09 -27.09 -9.77
N VAL A 314 15.18 -28.38 -9.47
CA VAL A 314 14.18 -29.16 -8.74
C VAL A 314 14.91 -29.96 -7.67
N ASN A 315 15.42 -29.24 -6.67
CA ASN A 315 16.28 -29.77 -5.61
C ASN A 315 15.72 -29.39 -4.25
N ASP A 316 15.76 -30.34 -3.32
CA ASP A 316 15.27 -30.20 -1.95
C ASP A 316 16.41 -30.27 -0.93
N SER A 317 17.43 -31.10 -1.19
CA SER A 317 18.51 -31.41 -0.24
C SER A 317 19.89 -30.97 -0.71
N VAL A 318 20.04 -30.66 -2.00
CA VAL A 318 21.28 -30.24 -2.64
C VAL A 318 21.18 -28.75 -2.97
N ASP A 319 22.25 -28.00 -2.70
CA ASP A 319 22.34 -26.57 -3.03
C ASP A 319 23.28 -26.37 -4.21
N TYR A 320 22.81 -25.70 -5.27
CA TYR A 320 23.59 -25.43 -6.47
C TYR A 320 24.24 -24.05 -6.44
N THR A 321 25.49 -23.97 -6.89
CA THR A 321 26.18 -22.70 -7.17
C THR A 321 26.54 -22.64 -8.64
N ILE A 322 26.04 -21.65 -9.37
CA ILE A 322 26.41 -21.41 -10.76
C ILE A 322 27.30 -20.17 -10.81
N THR A 323 28.54 -20.35 -11.25
CA THR A 323 29.50 -19.25 -11.45
C THR A 323 29.70 -18.98 -12.93
N SER A 324 29.64 -17.72 -13.37
CA SER A 324 30.10 -17.32 -14.70
C SER A 324 31.50 -16.72 -14.65
N THR A 325 32.39 -17.21 -15.52
CA THR A 325 33.76 -16.65 -15.68
C THR A 325 33.87 -15.60 -16.79
N ASP A 326 32.81 -15.39 -17.56
CA ASP A 326 32.73 -14.36 -18.58
C ASP A 326 31.62 -13.33 -18.32
N SER A 327 31.52 -12.32 -19.18
CA SER A 327 30.55 -11.23 -19.07
C SER A 327 29.14 -11.62 -19.50
N SER A 328 28.83 -12.90 -19.69
CA SER A 328 27.56 -13.32 -20.30
C SER A 328 26.89 -14.50 -19.57
N GLY A 329 27.66 -15.46 -19.05
CA GLY A 329 27.17 -16.56 -18.19
C GLY A 329 26.04 -17.37 -18.80
N ILE A 330 24.88 -17.43 -18.13
CA ILE A 330 23.68 -18.04 -18.72
C ILE A 330 23.19 -17.13 -19.83
N VAL A 331 23.03 -17.66 -21.04
CA VAL A 331 22.80 -16.87 -22.26
C VAL A 331 21.83 -17.54 -23.21
N GLY A 332 20.81 -16.80 -23.60
CA GLY A 332 19.85 -17.22 -24.62
C GLY A 332 18.60 -16.34 -24.68
N ALA A 333 18.18 -16.00 -25.90
CA ALA A 333 17.03 -15.14 -26.15
C ALA A 333 15.66 -15.77 -25.76
N ALA A 334 15.64 -17.07 -25.44
CA ALA A 334 14.44 -17.77 -24.97
C ALA A 334 14.67 -18.54 -23.67
N THR A 335 15.84 -18.37 -23.04
CA THR A 335 16.22 -19.16 -21.86
C THR A 335 15.49 -18.63 -20.63
N HIS A 336 14.67 -19.48 -20.03
CA HIS A 336 13.97 -19.29 -18.76
C HIS A 336 14.71 -20.02 -17.63
N LEU A 337 14.71 -19.47 -16.42
CA LEU A 337 15.16 -20.16 -15.21
C LEU A 337 13.97 -20.41 -14.28
N GLU A 338 13.79 -21.66 -13.87
CA GLU A 338 12.83 -22.08 -12.85
C GLU A 338 13.55 -22.76 -11.71
N ALA A 339 13.18 -22.45 -10.47
CA ALA A 339 13.68 -23.15 -9.29
C ALA A 339 12.52 -23.50 -8.36
N THR A 340 12.39 -24.78 -8.02
CA THR A 340 11.31 -25.36 -7.22
C THR A 340 11.87 -26.43 -6.29
N GLY A 341 11.12 -26.76 -5.24
CA GLY A 341 11.61 -27.59 -4.13
C GLY A 341 12.00 -26.74 -2.93
N THR A 342 12.80 -27.32 -2.03
CA THR A 342 13.23 -26.68 -0.77
C THR A 342 14.72 -26.38 -0.68
N GLY A 343 15.48 -26.60 -1.75
CA GLY A 343 16.92 -26.37 -1.81
C GLY A 343 17.29 -24.92 -2.13
N ALA A 344 18.60 -24.69 -2.34
CA ALA A 344 19.13 -23.38 -2.70
C ALA A 344 19.76 -23.33 -4.10
N LEU A 345 19.69 -22.16 -4.72
CA LEU A 345 20.47 -21.77 -5.90
C LEU A 345 21.24 -20.50 -5.59
N THR A 346 22.55 -20.52 -5.82
CA THR A 346 23.39 -19.32 -5.82
C THR A 346 23.86 -19.03 -7.24
N LEU A 347 23.59 -17.83 -7.75
CA LEU A 347 24.11 -17.35 -9.03
C LEU A 347 25.19 -16.32 -8.76
N LEU A 348 26.38 -16.53 -9.34
CA LEU A 348 27.56 -15.69 -9.19
C LEU A 348 28.07 -15.25 -10.58
N GLY A 349 28.37 -13.96 -10.72
CA GLY A 349 28.84 -13.38 -11.97
C GLY A 349 27.71 -12.87 -12.86
N THR A 350 28.02 -12.64 -14.14
CA THR A 350 27.03 -12.07 -15.08
C THR A 350 26.21 -13.18 -15.74
N HIS A 351 24.89 -13.06 -15.73
CA HIS A 351 23.92 -13.96 -16.37
C HIS A 351 22.95 -13.15 -17.26
N ILE A 352 23.01 -13.35 -18.57
CA ILE A 352 22.29 -12.56 -19.58
C ILE A 352 21.30 -13.41 -20.38
N TYR A 353 20.05 -13.52 -19.92
CA TYR A 353 18.97 -14.20 -20.64
C TYR A 353 17.70 -13.36 -20.72
N GLU A 354 16.89 -13.61 -21.75
CA GLU A 354 15.66 -12.84 -22.03
C GLU A 354 14.40 -13.50 -21.46
N GLY A 355 14.46 -14.74 -20.99
CA GLY A 355 13.35 -15.39 -20.29
C GLY A 355 13.29 -15.03 -18.81
N ASN A 356 12.16 -15.37 -18.16
CA ASN A 356 11.94 -15.02 -16.76
C ASN A 356 12.86 -15.79 -15.80
N THR A 357 12.91 -15.35 -14.55
CA THR A 357 13.43 -16.12 -13.41
C THR A 357 12.26 -16.42 -12.48
N VAL A 358 11.96 -17.68 -12.20
CA VAL A 358 10.81 -18.08 -11.35
C VAL A 358 11.31 -18.89 -10.17
N ILE A 359 11.08 -18.40 -8.96
CA ILE A 359 11.49 -19.02 -7.71
C ILE A 359 10.25 -19.45 -6.93
N GLY A 360 10.11 -20.76 -6.72
CA GLY A 360 8.99 -21.38 -6.01
C GLY A 360 8.94 -21.00 -4.52
N ALA A 361 7.76 -21.19 -3.91
CA ALA A 361 7.43 -20.65 -2.57
C ALA A 361 8.37 -21.04 -1.42
N ASP A 362 9.01 -22.20 -1.51
CA ASP A 362 9.89 -22.75 -0.47
C ASP A 362 11.37 -22.77 -0.89
N TYR A 363 11.69 -22.20 -2.05
CA TYR A 363 13.02 -22.23 -2.63
C TYR A 363 13.83 -20.98 -2.24
N PHE A 364 15.15 -21.14 -2.09
CA PHE A 364 16.07 -20.05 -1.78
C PHE A 364 16.95 -19.70 -2.98
N LEU A 365 16.92 -18.44 -3.42
CA LEU A 365 17.82 -17.90 -4.44
C LEU A 365 18.74 -16.85 -3.83
N GLN A 366 20.04 -17.02 -4.02
CA GLN A 366 21.04 -15.99 -3.74
C GLN A 366 21.68 -15.47 -5.03
N LEU A 367 21.73 -14.15 -5.17
CA LEU A 367 22.34 -13.44 -6.28
C LEU A 367 23.55 -12.65 -5.75
N GLY A 368 24.74 -13.19 -5.99
CA GLY A 368 26.01 -12.61 -5.55
C GLY A 368 26.48 -13.14 -4.19
N ASP A 369 27.72 -12.82 -3.84
CA ASP A 369 28.35 -13.11 -2.54
C ASP A 369 29.39 -12.03 -2.15
N ASP A 370 30.10 -12.25 -1.04
CA ASP A 370 31.18 -11.39 -0.52
C ASP A 370 32.27 -11.02 -1.56
N THR A 371 32.46 -11.83 -2.59
CA THR A 371 33.56 -11.77 -3.55
C THR A 371 33.12 -11.72 -5.02
N HIS A 372 31.87 -12.05 -5.33
CA HIS A 372 31.31 -12.10 -6.66
C HIS A 372 30.02 -11.28 -6.75
N GLN A 373 30.01 -10.32 -7.65
CA GLN A 373 28.79 -9.60 -8.01
C GLN A 373 27.93 -10.46 -8.94
N THR A 374 26.60 -10.31 -8.83
CA THR A 374 25.67 -10.83 -9.82
C THR A 374 24.99 -9.74 -10.64
N ILE A 375 25.03 -9.91 -11.96
CA ILE A 375 24.29 -9.11 -12.94
C ILE A 375 23.29 -10.04 -13.60
N LEU A 376 22.00 -9.72 -13.48
CA LEU A 376 20.90 -10.51 -14.01
C LEU A 376 20.08 -9.68 -14.99
N SER A 377 19.91 -10.15 -16.23
CA SER A 377 19.16 -9.41 -17.27
C SER A 377 17.73 -9.92 -17.52
N SER A 378 17.23 -10.88 -16.73
CA SER A 378 15.88 -11.41 -16.93
C SER A 378 14.85 -10.28 -16.87
N PRO A 379 13.84 -10.24 -17.75
CA PRO A 379 12.83 -9.19 -17.73
C PRO A 379 11.90 -9.28 -16.50
N SER A 380 11.77 -10.46 -15.89
CA SER A 380 10.96 -10.69 -14.69
C SER A 380 11.63 -11.68 -13.74
N LEU A 381 11.52 -11.40 -12.44
CA LEU A 381 11.91 -12.25 -11.33
C LEU A 381 10.67 -12.48 -10.45
N VAL A 382 10.10 -13.69 -10.52
CA VAL A 382 8.97 -14.11 -9.70
C VAL A 382 9.52 -14.71 -8.41
N ALA A 383 9.60 -13.89 -7.36
CA ALA A 383 10.09 -14.23 -6.04
C ALA A 383 8.96 -14.76 -5.15
N SER A 384 8.46 -15.97 -5.43
CA SER A 384 7.50 -16.62 -4.53
C SER A 384 8.18 -17.20 -3.29
N GLY A 385 9.45 -17.59 -3.40
CA GLY A 385 10.32 -18.01 -2.30
C GLY A 385 11.19 -16.87 -1.75
N GLU A 386 12.33 -17.22 -1.15
CA GLU A 386 13.27 -16.26 -0.62
C GLU A 386 14.31 -15.90 -1.69
N VAL A 387 14.49 -14.60 -1.95
CA VAL A 387 15.52 -14.08 -2.84
C VAL A 387 16.40 -13.08 -2.12
N ILE A 388 17.71 -13.35 -2.08
CA ILE A 388 18.72 -12.42 -1.58
C ILE A 388 19.51 -11.84 -2.76
N TYR A 389 19.53 -10.52 -2.86
CA TYR A 389 20.53 -9.78 -3.63
C TYR A 389 21.67 -9.36 -2.70
N ASP A 390 22.80 -10.07 -2.79
CA ASP A 390 24.03 -9.71 -2.07
C ASP A 390 24.91 -8.84 -2.96
N THR A 391 25.09 -7.60 -2.52
CA THR A 391 25.90 -6.60 -3.24
C THR A 391 27.28 -6.41 -2.62
N SER A 392 27.73 -7.27 -1.72
CA SER A 392 29.01 -7.12 -1.00
C SER A 392 30.21 -6.93 -1.93
N ALA A 393 30.20 -7.57 -3.10
CA ALA A 393 31.24 -7.42 -4.11
C ALA A 393 31.16 -6.15 -4.99
N GLY A 394 30.04 -5.42 -5.01
CA GLY A 394 29.91 -4.15 -5.74
C GLY A 394 28.48 -3.74 -6.11
N ASP A 395 28.32 -2.48 -6.53
CA ASP A 395 27.04 -1.87 -6.94
C ASP A 395 26.40 -2.59 -8.14
N THR A 396 25.12 -2.95 -8.04
CA THR A 396 24.38 -3.64 -9.11
C THR A 396 23.03 -2.97 -9.43
N THR A 397 22.51 -3.28 -10.60
CA THR A 397 21.22 -2.79 -11.10
C THR A 397 20.42 -3.96 -11.64
N TYR A 398 19.14 -4.01 -11.31
CA TYR A 398 18.17 -4.91 -11.93
C TYR A 398 17.08 -4.09 -12.64
N ASP A 399 17.01 -4.27 -13.96
CA ASP A 399 16.07 -3.53 -14.82
C ASP A 399 14.71 -4.23 -14.98
N GLY A 400 14.63 -5.51 -14.62
CA GLY A 400 13.41 -6.31 -14.72
C GLY A 400 12.40 -6.01 -13.60
N ILE A 401 11.20 -6.57 -13.76
CA ILE A 401 10.14 -6.55 -12.75
C ILE A 401 10.44 -7.60 -11.68
N ILE A 402 10.15 -7.28 -10.43
CA ILE A 402 10.07 -8.27 -9.34
C ILE A 402 8.60 -8.45 -8.99
N SER A 403 8.14 -9.69 -8.90
CA SER A 403 6.79 -10.07 -8.51
C SER A 403 6.82 -11.24 -7.52
N GLY A 404 5.66 -11.72 -7.07
CA GLY A 404 5.55 -12.78 -6.08
C GLY A 404 5.34 -12.26 -4.65
N GLY A 405 5.09 -13.19 -3.72
CA GLY A 405 4.72 -12.89 -2.33
C GLY A 405 5.71 -13.43 -1.30
N GLY A 406 6.91 -13.84 -1.73
CA GLY A 406 7.93 -14.43 -0.87
C GLY A 406 8.70 -13.42 -0.01
N ILE A 407 9.99 -13.65 0.15
CA ILE A 407 10.90 -12.75 0.88
C ILE A 407 11.92 -12.17 -0.08
N PHE A 408 12.14 -10.85 0.03
CA PHE A 408 13.21 -10.18 -0.69
C PHE A 408 14.22 -9.61 0.32
N GLU A 409 15.50 -9.95 0.20
CA GLU A 409 16.56 -9.34 1.00
C GLU A 409 17.57 -8.62 0.10
N LYS A 410 17.88 -7.37 0.47
CA LYS A 410 19.06 -6.65 -0.01
C LYS A 410 20.15 -6.72 1.05
N ALA A 411 21.21 -7.47 0.74
CA ALA A 411 22.40 -7.65 1.56
C ALA A 411 23.64 -6.93 0.98
N GLY A 412 24.68 -6.82 1.80
CA GLY A 412 25.95 -6.17 1.45
C GLY A 412 25.91 -4.64 1.47
N ASP A 413 27.08 -4.02 1.63
CA ASP A 413 27.22 -2.58 1.90
C ASP A 413 27.04 -1.68 0.67
N ASN A 414 26.99 -2.24 -0.54
CA ASN A 414 26.92 -1.48 -1.79
C ASN A 414 25.47 -1.23 -2.25
N LEU A 415 25.33 -0.59 -3.41
CA LEU A 415 24.06 -0.20 -3.99
C LEU A 415 23.38 -1.35 -4.76
N LEU A 416 22.06 -1.50 -4.57
CA LEU A 416 21.18 -2.16 -5.53
C LEU A 416 20.19 -1.13 -6.07
N THR A 417 20.13 -0.95 -7.39
CA THR A 417 19.11 -0.13 -8.05
C THR A 417 18.06 -1.01 -8.71
N LEU A 418 16.78 -0.83 -8.35
CA LEU A 418 15.65 -1.46 -9.02
C LEU A 418 14.98 -0.44 -9.96
N ASN A 419 15.13 -0.66 -11.26
CA ASN A 419 14.53 0.19 -12.30
C ASN A 419 13.17 -0.33 -12.76
N GLY A 420 12.87 -1.62 -12.65
CA GLY A 420 11.55 -2.15 -13.02
C GLY A 420 10.44 -1.70 -12.07
N ASN A 421 9.19 -1.72 -12.55
CA ASN A 421 8.02 -1.52 -11.72
C ASN A 421 7.70 -2.82 -10.98
N SER A 422 8.02 -2.91 -9.69
CA SER A 422 7.88 -4.13 -8.91
C SER A 422 6.47 -4.28 -8.35
N THR A 423 5.82 -5.40 -8.68
CA THR A 423 4.54 -5.86 -8.12
C THR A 423 4.73 -6.87 -6.99
N PHE A 424 5.96 -7.02 -6.49
CA PHE A 424 6.27 -7.85 -5.33
C PHE A 424 5.47 -7.41 -4.11
N THR A 425 4.69 -8.32 -3.52
CA THR A 425 3.81 -8.05 -2.37
C THR A 425 4.34 -8.59 -1.05
N GLY A 426 5.43 -9.34 -1.10
CA GLY A 426 6.07 -9.93 0.08
C GLY A 426 6.79 -8.92 1.00
N GLN A 427 7.42 -9.46 2.05
CA GLN A 427 8.24 -8.68 2.98
C GLN A 427 9.63 -8.45 2.39
N SER A 428 10.13 -7.22 2.53
CA SER A 428 11.52 -6.87 2.16
C SER A 428 12.38 -6.61 3.40
N TYR A 429 13.62 -7.08 3.37
CA TYR A 429 14.66 -6.78 4.37
C TYR A 429 15.83 -6.06 3.69
N ILE A 430 16.24 -4.94 4.25
CA ILE A 430 17.44 -4.22 3.80
C ILE A 430 18.47 -4.33 4.91
N SER A 431 19.31 -5.37 4.82
CA SER A 431 20.28 -5.72 5.85
C SER A 431 21.58 -4.93 5.74
N GLY A 432 21.88 -4.35 4.57
CA GLY A 432 23.04 -3.49 4.35
C GLY A 432 22.95 -2.61 3.11
N GLY A 433 23.82 -1.60 3.06
CA GLY A 433 23.99 -0.72 1.90
C GLY A 433 22.73 0.10 1.56
N THR A 434 22.53 0.37 0.27
CA THR A 434 21.39 1.16 -0.21
C THR A 434 20.58 0.36 -1.22
N LEU A 435 19.25 0.32 -1.04
CA LEU A 435 18.28 -0.06 -2.08
C LEU A 435 17.70 1.20 -2.70
N VAL A 436 17.99 1.47 -3.98
CA VAL A 436 17.36 2.56 -4.74
C VAL A 436 16.14 2.04 -5.50
N LEU A 437 14.99 2.62 -5.21
CA LEU A 437 13.71 2.38 -5.88
C LEU A 437 13.43 3.53 -6.85
N ALA A 438 13.83 3.36 -8.11
CA ALA A 438 13.56 4.35 -9.16
C ALA A 438 12.07 4.34 -9.59
N ASN A 439 11.39 3.22 -9.38
CA ASN A 439 10.00 3.00 -9.79
C ASN A 439 9.11 2.45 -8.65
N HIS A 440 7.90 1.97 -8.99
CA HIS A 440 6.95 1.44 -8.00
C HIS A 440 7.48 0.14 -7.38
N PHE A 441 7.09 -0.09 -6.13
CA PHE A 441 7.55 -1.21 -5.31
C PHE A 441 6.46 -1.52 -4.30
N ASP A 442 5.70 -2.59 -4.55
CA ASP A 442 4.47 -2.97 -3.84
C ASP A 442 4.68 -3.80 -2.56
N SER A 443 5.91 -3.85 -2.05
CA SER A 443 6.22 -4.67 -0.88
C SER A 443 5.32 -4.30 0.29
N SER A 444 4.72 -5.30 0.94
CA SER A 444 3.80 -5.08 2.05
C SER A 444 4.48 -4.46 3.26
N ALA A 445 5.78 -4.73 3.44
CA ALA A 445 6.58 -4.17 4.51
C ALA A 445 8.07 -4.17 4.16
N VAL A 446 8.79 -3.19 4.71
CA VAL A 446 10.23 -3.00 4.50
C VAL A 446 10.90 -2.76 5.84
N ASP A 447 11.72 -3.71 6.27
CA ASP A 447 12.56 -3.59 7.46
C ASP A 447 13.95 -3.07 7.07
N ILE A 448 14.32 -1.90 7.59
CA ILE A 448 15.57 -1.23 7.27
C ILE A 448 16.53 -1.38 8.46
N SER A 449 17.56 -2.20 8.30
CA SER A 449 18.56 -2.42 9.35
C SER A 449 19.39 -1.17 9.63
N ALA A 450 19.99 -1.11 10.82
CA ALA A 450 20.85 0.01 11.20
C ALA A 450 22.00 0.19 10.19
N GLY A 451 22.18 1.41 9.68
CA GLY A 451 23.19 1.74 8.66
C GLY A 451 22.76 1.44 7.22
N ALA A 452 21.65 0.72 7.00
CA ALA A 452 21.09 0.51 5.68
C ALA A 452 20.15 1.66 5.26
N THR A 453 19.93 1.82 3.96
CA THR A 453 19.05 2.84 3.40
C THR A 453 18.10 2.28 2.34
N VAL A 454 16.83 2.68 2.40
CA VAL A 454 15.91 2.63 1.26
C VAL A 454 15.81 4.03 0.69
N GLU A 455 16.19 4.19 -0.58
CA GLU A 455 16.10 5.46 -1.29
C GLU A 455 15.00 5.40 -2.35
N ILE A 456 14.02 6.30 -2.22
CA ILE A 456 12.98 6.53 -3.21
C ILE A 456 13.43 7.71 -4.08
N ALA A 457 14.04 7.40 -5.22
CA ALA A 457 14.58 8.37 -6.16
C ALA A 457 13.55 8.68 -7.26
N LEU A 458 12.83 9.80 -7.12
CA LEU A 458 11.74 10.17 -8.02
C LEU A 458 12.04 11.43 -8.83
N GLU A 459 11.91 11.32 -10.15
CA GLU A 459 11.91 12.44 -11.09
C GLU A 459 10.48 12.70 -11.61
N GLY A 460 10.04 13.96 -11.65
CA GLY A 460 8.71 14.34 -12.17
C GLY A 460 7.55 14.26 -11.17
N SER A 461 6.32 14.55 -11.63
CA SER A 461 5.16 14.73 -10.74
C SER A 461 4.43 13.43 -10.39
N ALA A 462 4.23 13.24 -9.08
CA ALA A 462 3.35 12.30 -8.37
C ALA A 462 3.50 10.79 -8.61
N ARG A 463 3.99 10.07 -7.58
CA ARG A 463 3.66 8.64 -7.38
C ARG A 463 2.94 8.46 -6.06
N ARG A 464 1.75 7.85 -6.12
CA ARG A 464 1.07 7.23 -4.98
C ARG A 464 1.55 5.78 -4.89
N ARG A 465 2.13 5.39 -3.75
CA ARG A 465 2.50 3.98 -3.50
C ARG A 465 1.35 3.24 -2.82
N GLY A 466 1.24 1.93 -3.07
CA GLY A 466 0.29 1.05 -2.41
C GLY A 466 0.51 0.95 -0.89
N THR A 467 -0.21 0.04 -0.24
CA THR A 467 -0.13 -0.18 1.21
C THR A 467 1.25 -0.71 1.62
N ILE A 468 1.99 0.02 2.47
CA ILE A 468 3.34 -0.36 2.90
C ILE A 468 3.62 -0.03 4.36
N VAL A 469 4.39 -0.88 5.05
CA VAL A 469 4.89 -0.64 6.41
C VAL A 469 6.42 -0.43 6.39
N TYR A 470 6.93 0.62 7.03
CA TYR A 470 8.37 0.81 7.23
C TYR A 470 8.75 0.60 8.70
N THR A 471 9.72 -0.29 8.95
CA THR A 471 10.26 -0.59 10.30
C THR A 471 11.78 -0.52 10.31
N GLY A 472 12.36 -0.60 11.51
CA GLY A 472 13.81 -0.76 11.69
C GLY A 472 14.52 0.50 12.19
N LEU A 473 15.85 0.48 12.07
CA LEU A 473 16.78 1.47 12.61
C LEU A 473 17.56 2.23 11.51
N GLY A 474 17.30 1.92 10.25
CA GLY A 474 18.00 2.51 9.11
C GLY A 474 17.39 3.83 8.63
N THR A 475 17.67 4.15 7.37
CA THR A 475 17.22 5.40 6.74
C THR A 475 16.16 5.14 5.66
N LEU A 476 15.05 5.87 5.73
CA LEU A 476 14.13 6.05 4.61
C LEU A 476 14.44 7.39 3.94
N ARG A 477 14.99 7.34 2.74
CA ARG A 477 15.41 8.53 1.98
C ARG A 477 14.47 8.81 0.83
N LYS A 478 14.08 10.08 0.67
CA LYS A 478 13.46 10.64 -0.53
C LYS A 478 14.47 11.53 -1.25
N SER A 479 14.73 11.23 -2.52
CA SER A 479 15.60 12.04 -3.39
C SER A 479 14.93 12.32 -4.75
N GLY A 480 15.58 13.10 -5.60
CA GLY A 480 15.04 13.57 -6.87
C GLY A 480 13.99 14.67 -6.72
N THR A 481 13.63 15.30 -7.83
CA THR A 481 12.77 16.51 -7.84
C THR A 481 11.28 16.25 -7.62
N GLY A 482 10.85 14.99 -7.70
CA GLY A 482 9.43 14.61 -7.69
C GLY A 482 8.75 14.59 -6.33
N ASN A 483 7.43 14.40 -6.35
CA ASN A 483 6.57 14.31 -5.16
C ASN A 483 6.31 12.85 -4.78
N LEU A 484 6.56 12.50 -3.52
CA LEU A 484 6.24 11.21 -2.91
C LEU A 484 4.99 11.36 -2.03
N SER A 485 3.98 10.53 -2.31
CA SER A 485 2.79 10.37 -1.48
C SER A 485 2.46 8.88 -1.37
N TYR A 486 1.79 8.47 -0.31
CA TYR A 486 1.26 7.12 -0.16
C TYR A 486 -0.26 7.13 -0.37
N THR A 487 -0.82 5.97 -0.71
CA THR A 487 -2.28 5.74 -0.59
C THR A 487 -2.60 5.30 0.85
N THR A 488 -1.77 4.40 1.40
CA THR A 488 -1.79 3.94 2.79
C THR A 488 -0.36 3.64 3.23
N GLY A 489 0.21 4.41 4.16
CA GLY A 489 1.60 4.23 4.61
C GLY A 489 1.69 4.10 6.13
N ASN A 490 2.31 3.04 6.65
CA ASN A 490 2.47 2.83 8.09
C ASN A 490 3.94 3.00 8.50
N PHE A 491 4.24 4.12 9.16
CA PHE A 491 5.59 4.48 9.55
C PHE A 491 5.84 4.07 11.00
N GLN A 492 6.70 3.06 11.19
CA GLN A 492 7.01 2.45 12.48
C GLN A 492 8.53 2.35 12.69
N LEU A 493 9.27 3.35 12.19
CA LEU A 493 10.71 3.41 12.35
C LEU A 493 11.07 3.73 13.81
N ALA A 494 12.06 3.01 14.34
CA ALA A 494 12.42 3.08 15.76
C ALA A 494 13.34 4.28 16.07
N ALA A 495 13.47 4.64 17.34
CA ALA A 495 14.40 5.69 17.76
C ALA A 495 15.84 5.37 17.29
N GLY A 496 16.50 6.36 16.67
CA GLY A 496 17.83 6.21 16.04
C GLY A 496 17.80 5.96 14.54
N SER A 497 16.63 5.68 13.96
CA SER A 497 16.38 5.73 12.51
C SER A 497 16.25 7.17 11.98
N LEU A 498 16.30 7.32 10.65
CA LEU A 498 16.20 8.61 9.97
C LEU A 498 15.18 8.57 8.82
N ILE A 499 14.30 9.55 8.76
CA ILE A 499 13.63 9.94 7.51
C ILE A 499 14.41 11.12 6.91
N GLU A 500 14.89 10.97 5.68
CA GLU A 500 15.76 11.93 5.02
C GLU A 500 15.12 12.43 3.72
N VAL A 501 14.80 13.73 3.64
CA VAL A 501 14.24 14.34 2.43
C VAL A 501 15.29 15.23 1.79
N LEU A 502 15.91 14.75 0.72
CA LEU A 502 17.00 15.43 0.02
C LEU A 502 16.54 16.29 -1.16
N GLY A 503 15.32 16.08 -1.65
CA GLY A 503 14.77 16.83 -2.78
C GLY A 503 13.30 16.55 -3.04
N GLY A 504 12.65 17.50 -3.70
CA GLY A 504 11.21 17.44 -4.00
C GLY A 504 10.37 17.49 -2.73
N ARG A 505 9.20 16.86 -2.76
CA ARG A 505 8.24 16.84 -1.65
C ARG A 505 8.02 15.42 -1.12
N PHE A 506 8.10 15.23 0.19
CA PHE A 506 7.54 14.07 0.90
C PHE A 506 6.23 14.51 1.55
N THR A 507 5.12 13.91 1.13
CA THR A 507 3.81 14.12 1.72
C THR A 507 3.51 13.01 2.75
N GLY A 508 3.36 13.40 4.02
CA GLY A 508 3.15 12.49 5.15
C GLY A 508 1.74 11.89 5.21
N SER A 509 0.76 12.48 4.52
CA SER A 509 -0.54 11.87 4.27
C SER A 509 -1.20 12.40 2.99
N ALA A 510 -1.80 11.52 2.18
CA ALA A 510 -2.59 11.94 1.03
C ALA A 510 -3.91 12.54 1.52
N GLY A 511 -4.06 13.86 1.44
CA GLY A 511 -5.24 14.56 1.95
C GLY A 511 -6.56 13.99 1.39
N GLY A 512 -7.62 13.99 2.21
CA GLY A 512 -8.96 13.57 1.82
C GLY A 512 -9.30 12.09 2.01
N THR A 513 -8.34 11.24 2.41
CA THR A 513 -8.57 9.79 2.66
C THR A 513 -8.75 9.41 4.13
N GLY A 514 -8.83 10.37 5.06
CA GLY A 514 -9.08 10.06 6.47
C GLY A 514 -7.83 9.70 7.30
N GLY A 515 -6.63 10.14 6.90
CA GLY A 515 -5.39 9.80 7.60
C GLY A 515 -5.03 8.32 7.45
N SER A 516 -5.10 7.78 6.23
CA SER A 516 -4.73 6.38 5.95
C SER A 516 -3.27 6.08 6.30
N GLU A 517 -2.42 7.09 6.42
CA GLU A 517 -1.06 6.97 6.93
C GLU A 517 -0.99 6.96 8.47
N ILE A 518 -0.34 5.93 9.01
CA ILE A 518 -0.23 5.70 10.46
C ILE A 518 1.18 6.09 10.92
N TRP A 519 1.27 7.16 11.72
CA TRP A 519 2.52 7.65 12.30
C TRP A 519 2.68 7.33 13.78
N THR A 520 1.68 6.73 14.43
CA THR A 520 1.58 6.51 15.89
C THR A 520 2.77 5.77 16.51
N ASN A 521 3.52 4.99 15.73
CA ASN A 521 4.70 4.26 16.22
C ASN A 521 6.02 4.79 15.67
N ASN A 522 6.00 5.84 14.84
CA ASN A 522 7.21 6.44 14.33
C ASN A 522 7.97 7.14 15.47
N ALA A 523 9.27 6.89 15.54
CA ALA A 523 10.21 7.52 16.45
C ALA A 523 11.52 7.92 15.73
N SER A 524 11.49 7.96 14.39
CA SER A 524 12.62 8.42 13.57
C SER A 524 12.89 9.91 13.77
N ASP A 525 14.15 10.29 13.56
CA ASP A 525 14.50 11.69 13.32
C ASP A 525 14.09 12.10 11.90
N LEU A 526 13.93 13.41 11.66
CA LEU A 526 13.64 13.99 10.35
C LEU A 526 14.75 14.95 9.93
N PHE A 527 15.29 14.74 8.74
CA PHE A 527 16.17 15.70 8.06
C PHE A 527 15.51 16.18 6.76
N VAL A 528 15.40 17.50 6.58
CA VAL A 528 14.89 18.12 5.35
C VAL A 528 15.95 19.03 4.75
N ALA A 529 16.48 18.66 3.58
CA ALA A 529 17.51 19.42 2.88
C ALA A 529 16.99 20.77 2.35
N GLU A 530 17.89 21.72 2.13
CA GLU A 530 17.57 22.99 1.47
C GLU A 530 16.87 22.74 0.12
N GLY A 531 15.75 23.44 -0.10
CA GLY A 531 14.93 23.28 -1.31
C GLY A 531 14.04 22.03 -1.35
N ALA A 532 14.09 21.17 -0.32
CA ALA A 532 13.17 20.05 -0.15
C ALA A 532 12.03 20.40 0.81
N VAL A 533 10.92 19.67 0.71
CA VAL A 533 9.72 19.88 1.52
C VAL A 533 9.28 18.57 2.17
N PHE A 534 9.10 18.57 3.49
CA PHE A 534 8.29 17.56 4.16
C PHE A 534 6.94 18.20 4.53
N ALA A 535 5.83 17.56 4.15
CA ALA A 535 4.50 18.07 4.39
C ALA A 535 3.63 17.11 5.20
N GLY A 536 3.27 17.52 6.42
CA GLY A 536 2.48 16.70 7.34
C GLY A 536 1.03 16.44 6.89
N VAL A 537 0.39 17.42 6.23
CA VAL A 537 -1.01 17.34 5.76
C VAL A 537 -1.94 16.87 6.91
N GLU A 538 -2.70 15.79 6.77
CA GLU A 538 -3.63 15.28 7.79
C GLU A 538 -3.01 14.13 8.62
N GLY A 539 -1.71 13.86 8.48
CA GLY A 539 -1.09 12.60 8.92
C GLY A 539 -0.75 12.45 10.41
N ASN A 540 -0.92 13.48 11.26
CA ASN A 540 -0.42 13.47 12.65
C ASN A 540 1.06 13.05 12.75
N VAL A 541 1.88 13.62 11.88
CA VAL A 541 3.29 13.24 11.72
C VAL A 541 4.06 13.48 13.01
N ARG A 542 5.03 12.61 13.31
CA ARG A 542 5.75 12.68 14.58
C ARG A 542 7.18 12.20 14.46
N PHE A 543 8.11 12.94 15.06
CA PHE A 543 9.55 12.72 14.91
C PHE A 543 10.32 12.92 16.23
N GLY A 544 11.53 12.37 16.28
CA GLY A 544 12.56 12.72 17.25
C GLY A 544 13.09 14.13 16.96
N ALA A 545 14.35 14.23 16.54
CA ALA A 545 14.95 15.50 16.15
C ALA A 545 14.43 15.97 14.79
N LEU A 546 14.12 17.26 14.67
CA LEU A 546 13.92 17.94 13.39
C LEU A 546 15.19 18.72 13.01
N THR A 547 15.75 18.44 11.84
CA THR A 547 17.01 19.03 11.35
C THR A 547 16.98 19.33 9.85
N GLY A 548 17.97 20.09 9.38
CA GLY A 548 18.10 20.49 7.98
C GLY A 548 17.73 21.95 7.73
N ALA A 549 17.54 22.31 6.46
CA ALA A 549 17.36 23.69 5.99
C ALA A 549 16.21 23.86 4.97
N GLY A 550 15.39 22.83 4.78
CA GLY A 550 14.24 22.87 3.88
C GLY A 550 12.97 23.43 4.51
N GLU A 551 11.83 22.99 4.00
CA GLU A 551 10.51 23.37 4.51
C GLU A 551 9.86 22.19 5.26
N PHE A 552 9.32 22.45 6.44
CA PHE A 552 8.52 21.50 7.21
C PHE A 552 7.12 22.05 7.45
N SER A 553 6.11 21.48 6.80
CA SER A 553 4.72 21.89 7.00
C SER A 553 4.05 21.02 8.06
N THR A 554 3.46 21.64 9.10
CA THR A 554 2.90 20.92 10.26
C THR A 554 1.68 20.07 9.92
N GLY A 555 0.74 20.63 9.16
CA GLY A 555 -0.47 19.92 8.76
C GLY A 555 -1.70 20.82 8.71
N PHE A 556 -2.89 20.24 8.80
CA PHE A 556 -4.14 20.99 8.96
C PHE A 556 -5.32 20.19 9.52
N THR A 557 -6.29 20.91 10.10
CA THR A 557 -7.51 20.34 10.69
C THR A 557 -8.44 19.71 9.65
N GLY A 558 -8.70 18.42 9.81
CA GLY A 558 -9.47 17.57 8.90
C GLY A 558 -9.09 16.10 9.10
N ALA A 559 -9.97 15.17 8.76
CA ALA A 559 -9.63 13.74 8.66
C ALA A 559 -8.92 13.08 9.87
N GLY A 560 -9.14 13.58 11.10
CA GLY A 560 -8.50 13.04 12.31
C GLY A 560 -7.13 13.65 12.65
N TYR A 561 -6.70 14.71 11.96
CA TYR A 561 -5.53 15.51 12.35
C TYR A 561 -5.74 16.20 13.71
N VAL A 562 -4.70 16.16 14.53
CA VAL A 562 -4.57 16.78 15.84
C VAL A 562 -3.36 17.73 15.84
N GLU A 563 -2.17 17.21 15.57
CA GLU A 563 -0.90 17.95 15.66
C GLU A 563 0.27 17.22 14.99
N ALA A 564 1.29 17.98 14.58
CA ALA A 564 2.62 17.44 14.33
C ALA A 564 3.42 17.38 15.63
N VAL A 565 4.17 16.31 15.88
CA VAL A 565 4.95 16.13 17.11
C VAL A 565 6.46 16.08 16.81
N ILE A 566 7.25 16.77 17.62
CA ILE A 566 8.72 16.72 17.56
C ILE A 566 9.31 16.54 18.97
N GLY A 567 10.55 16.04 19.04
CA GLY A 567 11.28 15.82 20.29
C GLY A 567 11.02 14.45 20.94
N LEU A 568 10.45 13.48 20.20
CA LEU A 568 10.29 12.11 20.69
C LEU A 568 11.62 11.51 21.15
N GLY A 569 11.59 10.73 22.24
CA GLY A 569 12.78 10.06 22.76
C GLY A 569 13.85 11.01 23.32
N ASP A 570 13.45 12.17 23.84
CA ASP A 570 14.34 13.22 24.36
C ASP A 570 15.30 13.80 23.31
N ALA A 571 14.96 13.63 22.03
CA ALA A 571 15.80 14.07 20.92
C ALA A 571 15.92 15.60 20.89
N SER A 572 17.11 16.07 20.54
CA SER A 572 17.39 17.49 20.31
C SER A 572 17.68 17.73 18.83
N GLY A 573 17.13 18.82 18.28
CA GLY A 573 17.24 19.16 16.87
C GLY A 573 17.62 20.62 16.66
N SER A 574 18.22 20.91 15.51
CA SER A 574 18.48 22.27 15.05
C SER A 574 18.04 22.39 13.58
N PHE A 575 17.02 23.19 13.35
CA PHE A 575 16.41 23.39 12.04
C PHE A 575 16.73 24.80 11.54
N ALA A 576 17.44 24.86 10.42
CA ALA A 576 17.77 26.06 9.67
C ALA A 576 16.85 26.26 8.46
N GLY A 577 15.66 25.66 8.53
CA GLY A 577 14.61 25.77 7.55
C GLY A 577 13.42 26.56 8.07
N VAL A 578 12.33 26.55 7.30
CA VAL A 578 11.08 27.23 7.68
C VAL A 578 10.03 26.19 8.06
N VAL A 579 9.40 26.37 9.22
CA VAL A 579 8.19 25.63 9.59
C VAL A 579 6.99 26.38 9.03
N THR A 580 6.14 25.74 8.23
CA THR A 580 5.05 26.40 7.50
C THR A 580 3.70 25.74 7.74
N ASN A 581 2.64 26.37 7.22
CA ASN A 581 1.32 25.75 7.09
C ASN A 581 1.21 24.92 5.81
N THR A 582 0.27 23.97 5.80
CA THR A 582 -0.04 23.24 4.57
C THR A 582 -0.82 24.16 3.62
N PRO A 583 -0.39 24.39 2.37
CA PRO A 583 -1.17 25.11 1.38
C PRO A 583 -2.41 24.29 0.98
N ALA A 584 -3.57 24.94 0.77
CA ALA A 584 -4.83 24.26 0.43
C ALA A 584 -4.82 23.48 -0.90
N ASN A 585 -3.85 23.73 -1.78
CA ASN A 585 -3.68 22.98 -3.03
C ASN A 585 -2.54 21.97 -2.90
N ILE A 586 -2.87 20.77 -2.42
CA ILE A 586 -1.93 19.70 -2.07
C ILE A 586 -1.28 19.08 -3.33
N ASP A 587 -1.87 19.29 -4.51
CA ASP A 587 -1.50 18.61 -5.76
C ASP A 587 -0.53 19.38 -6.67
N GLY A 588 -0.10 20.59 -6.31
CA GLY A 588 0.92 21.33 -7.05
C GLY A 588 0.52 21.79 -8.47
N GLU A 589 -0.76 21.70 -8.86
CA GLU A 589 -1.24 22.30 -10.12
C GLU A 589 -1.55 23.79 -9.94
N THR A 590 -0.92 24.60 -10.79
CA THR A 590 -0.92 26.07 -10.84
C THR A 590 -2.22 26.76 -10.38
N GLY A 591 -2.13 27.60 -9.35
CA GLY A 591 -3.19 28.54 -8.97
C GLY A 591 -2.86 29.27 -7.67
N GLU A 592 -3.30 30.53 -7.53
CA GLU A 592 -3.17 31.32 -6.30
C GLU A 592 -3.61 30.50 -5.07
N VAL A 593 -2.79 30.48 -4.01
CA VAL A 593 -3.14 29.84 -2.73
C VAL A 593 -4.22 30.70 -2.08
N LEU A 594 -5.49 30.30 -2.24
CA LEU A 594 -6.63 31.08 -1.75
C LEU A 594 -6.93 30.87 -0.26
N GLN A 595 -6.39 29.81 0.38
CA GLN A 595 -6.57 29.51 1.80
C GLN A 595 -5.34 28.76 2.36
N TYR A 596 -4.91 29.12 3.57
CA TYR A 596 -3.96 28.35 4.38
C TYR A 596 -4.74 27.73 5.53
N HIS A 597 -4.42 26.49 5.85
CA HIS A 597 -5.05 25.81 6.97
C HIS A 597 -4.15 25.82 8.21
N ASP A 598 -4.77 25.78 9.39
CA ASP A 598 -4.09 25.99 10.68
C ASP A 598 -3.63 24.63 11.24
N GLY A 599 -2.32 24.35 11.17
CA GLY A 599 -1.72 23.11 11.67
C GLY A 599 -0.99 23.30 12.99
N ASN A 600 -1.36 22.53 14.02
CA ASN A 600 -0.72 22.57 15.36
C ASN A 600 0.64 21.87 15.38
N LEU A 601 1.51 22.30 16.30
CA LEU A 601 2.82 21.72 16.57
C LEU A 601 2.96 21.42 18.07
N ARG A 602 3.49 20.25 18.42
CA ARG A 602 3.81 19.89 19.79
C ARG A 602 5.28 19.51 19.92
N LYS A 603 5.95 20.11 20.89
CA LYS A 603 7.30 19.75 21.33
C LYS A 603 7.20 18.92 22.61
N VAL A 604 7.68 17.68 22.55
CA VAL A 604 7.75 16.74 23.68
C VAL A 604 9.18 16.38 24.03
N GLY A 605 9.37 15.69 25.15
CA GLY A 605 10.67 15.19 25.60
C GLY A 605 11.61 16.29 26.10
N THR A 606 12.60 15.89 26.90
CA THR A 606 13.51 16.80 27.62
C THR A 606 14.54 17.51 26.72
N GLY A 607 14.67 17.07 25.46
CA GLY A 607 15.59 17.66 24.48
C GLY A 607 15.24 19.08 24.07
N THR A 608 16.18 19.74 23.39
CA THR A 608 16.00 21.10 22.85
C THR A 608 15.75 21.04 21.34
N GLN A 609 14.66 21.67 20.88
CA GLN A 609 14.49 21.97 19.47
C GLN A 609 14.79 23.45 19.21
N THR A 610 15.79 23.70 18.37
CA THR A 610 16.23 25.04 17.98
C THR A 610 15.81 25.35 16.54
N PHE A 611 15.20 26.51 16.31
CA PHE A 611 14.87 27.06 14.99
C PHE A 611 15.72 28.29 14.73
N THR A 612 16.33 28.37 13.55
CA THR A 612 17.28 29.45 13.21
C THR A 612 16.90 30.30 12.01
N VAL A 613 15.73 30.03 11.40
CA VAL A 613 15.19 30.81 10.29
C VAL A 613 13.75 31.24 10.56
N GLY A 614 12.75 30.37 10.41
CA GLY A 614 11.36 30.82 10.51
C GLY A 614 10.43 29.77 11.09
N VAL A 615 9.52 30.21 11.96
CA VAL A 615 8.35 29.43 12.37
C VAL A 615 7.10 30.21 11.96
N GLU A 616 6.39 29.71 10.95
CA GLU A 616 5.30 30.40 10.23
C GLU A 616 3.97 29.64 10.24
N HIS A 617 3.78 28.66 11.13
CA HIS A 617 2.51 27.96 11.21
C HIS A 617 1.43 28.85 11.87
N ARG A 618 0.16 28.63 11.53
CA ARG A 618 -1.00 29.36 12.06
C ARG A 618 -1.65 28.64 13.25
N GLY A 619 -1.37 27.35 13.45
CA GLY A 619 -1.90 26.58 14.58
C GLY A 619 -1.16 26.84 15.89
N ASN A 620 -1.60 26.21 16.97
CA ASN A 620 -0.99 26.37 18.29
C ASN A 620 0.33 25.59 18.38
N THR A 621 1.30 26.14 19.10
CA THR A 621 2.50 25.43 19.54
C THR A 621 2.35 25.04 21.02
N VAL A 622 2.38 23.75 21.32
CA VAL A 622 2.42 23.26 22.72
C VAL A 622 3.83 22.77 23.06
N VAL A 623 4.42 23.32 24.11
CA VAL A 623 5.70 22.85 24.68
C VAL A 623 5.41 22.02 25.92
N GLU A 624 5.30 20.71 25.72
CA GLU A 624 4.98 19.77 26.80
C GLU A 624 6.18 19.56 27.73
N ASP A 625 7.39 19.44 27.17
CA ASP A 625 8.63 19.28 27.93
C ASP A 625 9.86 19.77 27.15
N GLY A 626 10.98 19.91 27.86
CA GLY A 626 12.26 20.36 27.32
C GLY A 626 12.22 21.82 26.87
N THR A 627 12.89 22.14 25.75
CA THR A 627 13.00 23.51 25.26
C THR A 627 12.59 23.63 23.79
N PHE A 628 11.70 24.57 23.51
CA PHE A 628 11.44 25.10 22.17
C PHE A 628 12.10 26.47 22.06
N GLU A 629 13.02 26.63 21.10
CA GLU A 629 13.81 27.85 20.99
C GLU A 629 13.87 28.36 19.56
N VAL A 630 13.62 29.66 19.36
CA VAL A 630 13.85 30.37 18.09
C VAL A 630 14.99 31.38 18.30
N VAL A 631 16.10 31.19 17.61
CA VAL A 631 17.35 31.94 17.80
C VAL A 631 17.99 32.34 16.49
N GLY A 632 18.37 33.60 16.36
CA GLY A 632 19.18 34.07 15.24
C GLY A 632 18.87 35.52 14.88
N GLU A 633 19.86 36.23 14.36
CA GLU A 633 19.71 37.65 13.98
C GLU A 633 18.66 37.89 12.88
N THR A 634 18.44 36.88 12.03
CA THR A 634 17.45 36.87 10.96
C THR A 634 16.34 35.85 11.20
N ALA A 635 16.32 35.22 12.38
CA ALA A 635 15.29 34.26 12.73
C ALA A 635 14.02 35.00 13.14
N TYR A 636 12.87 34.35 12.96
CA TYR A 636 11.59 34.91 13.42
C TYR A 636 10.56 33.83 13.76
N MET A 637 9.59 34.22 14.59
CA MET A 637 8.36 33.49 14.81
C MET A 637 7.19 34.37 14.37
N MET A 638 6.37 33.87 13.47
CA MET A 638 5.24 34.58 12.87
C MET A 638 3.94 34.23 13.58
N PHE A 639 3.16 35.25 13.92
CA PHE A 639 1.80 35.12 14.43
C PHE A 639 0.81 35.73 13.45
N TYR A 640 -0.39 35.16 13.39
CA TYR A 640 -1.45 35.55 12.48
C TYR A 640 -2.71 35.97 13.25
N PRO A 641 -2.76 37.18 13.83
CA PRO A 641 -3.96 37.70 14.48
C PRO A 641 -5.18 37.68 13.54
N ARG A 642 -6.35 37.25 14.04
CA ARG A 642 -7.65 37.22 13.31
C ARG A 642 -8.78 37.81 14.16
N GLU A 643 -9.90 37.11 14.35
CA GLU A 643 -10.91 37.42 15.39
C GLU A 643 -10.31 37.15 16.79
N ASN A 644 -10.93 37.59 17.90
CA ASN A 644 -10.47 37.44 19.30
C ASN A 644 -10.34 35.95 19.75
N ALA A 645 -9.48 35.18 19.11
CA ALA A 645 -9.35 33.74 19.22
C ALA A 645 -7.94 33.35 19.68
N THR A 646 -7.90 32.26 20.43
CA THR A 646 -6.77 31.55 21.04
C THR A 646 -5.94 30.74 20.02
N ILE A 647 -5.97 31.11 18.75
CA ILE A 647 -5.31 30.35 17.66
C ILE A 647 -3.96 30.98 17.34
N GLY A 648 -2.95 30.13 17.19
CA GLY A 648 -1.58 30.55 16.88
C GLY A 648 -0.72 30.81 18.10
N MET A 649 -1.20 30.50 19.33
CA MET A 649 -0.45 30.77 20.56
C MET A 649 0.69 29.77 20.79
N VAL A 650 1.70 30.18 21.58
CA VAL A 650 2.64 29.26 22.23
C VAL A 650 2.20 29.03 23.67
N SER A 651 2.05 27.77 24.09
CA SER A 651 1.67 27.43 25.46
C SER A 651 2.44 26.24 26.00
N GLY A 652 2.36 26.02 27.31
CA GLY A 652 2.80 24.78 27.94
C GLY A 652 1.68 23.75 28.02
N ASP A 653 2.03 22.49 28.27
CA ASP A 653 1.02 21.45 28.52
C ASP A 653 0.50 21.54 29.96
N ALA A 654 -0.82 21.67 30.11
CA ALA A 654 -1.50 21.80 31.39
C ALA A 654 -1.30 20.59 32.33
N ALA A 655 -0.98 19.42 31.80
CA ALA A 655 -0.75 18.20 32.57
C ALA A 655 0.68 18.11 33.12
N THR A 656 1.70 18.60 32.40
CA THR A 656 3.11 18.45 32.79
C THR A 656 3.70 19.75 33.37
N GLY A 657 3.46 20.89 32.72
CA GLY A 657 3.95 22.19 33.15
C GLY A 657 5.48 22.37 33.14
N THR A 658 6.24 21.54 32.41
CA THR A 658 7.72 21.51 32.47
C THR A 658 8.43 22.13 31.26
N GLY A 659 7.70 22.37 30.16
CA GLY A 659 8.25 22.96 28.95
C GLY A 659 8.79 24.38 29.13
N THR A 660 9.82 24.72 28.35
CA THR A 660 10.42 26.06 28.32
C THR A 660 10.39 26.63 26.90
N PHE A 661 10.04 27.91 26.78
CA PHE A 661 10.07 28.64 25.52
C PHE A 661 11.15 29.72 25.55
N THR A 662 11.98 29.77 24.50
CA THR A 662 13.02 30.79 24.35
C THR A 662 12.90 31.48 23.00
N LEU A 663 12.85 32.81 23.00
CA LEU A 663 12.80 33.63 21.80
C LEU A 663 13.94 34.64 21.81
N ASN A 664 14.99 34.36 21.05
CA ASN A 664 16.14 35.24 20.83
C ASN A 664 16.22 35.60 19.34
N ALA A 665 15.11 36.15 18.85
CA ALA A 665 14.79 36.37 17.44
C ALA A 665 13.63 37.38 17.34
N GLU A 666 13.21 37.71 16.12
CA GLU A 666 12.08 38.63 15.89
C GLU A 666 10.73 37.92 16.14
N LEU A 667 9.86 38.56 16.92
CA LEU A 667 8.44 38.24 17.01
C LEU A 667 7.70 39.04 15.93
N ALA A 668 7.25 38.35 14.90
CA ALA A 668 6.62 38.98 13.74
C ALA A 668 5.09 38.77 13.74
N PHE A 669 4.36 39.78 13.30
CA PHE A 669 2.92 39.72 13.11
C PHE A 669 2.54 39.88 11.64
N ASN A 670 1.72 38.97 11.12
CA ASN A 670 1.03 39.19 9.86
C ASN A 670 -0.39 39.70 10.17
N LEU A 671 -0.60 40.99 9.93
CA LEU A 671 -1.81 41.72 10.32
C LEU A 671 -2.89 41.74 9.22
N SER A 672 -2.70 41.03 8.10
CA SER A 672 -3.59 41.13 6.94
C SER A 672 -5.04 40.72 7.23
N ASP A 673 -5.23 39.79 8.16
CA ASP A 673 -6.54 39.23 8.55
C ASP A 673 -6.99 39.68 9.96
N ALA A 674 -6.28 40.63 10.59
CA ALA A 674 -6.52 41.02 11.98
C ALA A 674 -7.81 41.86 12.16
N ASP A 675 -8.60 41.57 13.19
CA ASP A 675 -9.73 42.43 13.59
C ASP A 675 -9.22 43.64 14.40
N LEU A 676 -9.00 44.76 13.70
CA LEU A 676 -8.48 46.01 14.25
C LEU A 676 -9.53 46.84 15.03
N THR A 677 -10.57 46.21 15.58
CA THR A 677 -11.54 46.90 16.45
C THR A 677 -10.88 47.24 17.80
N GLU A 678 -10.96 48.52 18.21
CA GLU A 678 -10.42 49.00 19.48
C GLU A 678 -10.94 48.17 20.68
N GLY A 679 -10.03 47.70 21.53
CA GLY A 679 -10.33 46.81 22.65
C GLY A 679 -10.21 45.31 22.35
N ASN A 680 -9.92 44.93 21.10
CA ASN A 680 -9.51 43.57 20.77
C ASN A 680 -8.07 43.28 21.25
N TYR A 681 -7.78 42.01 21.46
CA TYR A 681 -6.46 41.56 21.90
C TYR A 681 -6.18 40.11 21.48
N TRP A 682 -4.90 39.76 21.39
CA TRP A 682 -4.42 38.40 21.08
C TRP A 682 -3.31 38.00 22.04
N LYS A 683 -3.54 36.93 22.81
CA LYS A 683 -2.54 36.30 23.68
C LYS A 683 -1.57 35.51 22.79
N VAL A 684 -0.32 35.94 22.73
CA VAL A 684 0.73 35.36 21.88
C VAL A 684 1.38 34.17 22.57
N ILE A 685 1.64 34.32 23.88
CA ILE A 685 2.21 33.27 24.72
C ILE A 685 1.30 33.11 25.94
N ASP A 686 0.83 31.89 26.17
CA ASP A 686 0.22 31.48 27.43
C ASP A 686 1.26 30.80 28.31
N ASP A 687 1.73 31.54 29.31
CA ASP A 687 2.76 31.11 30.25
C ASP A 687 2.20 30.39 31.49
N SER A 688 0.88 30.23 31.60
CA SER A 688 0.22 29.58 32.75
C SER A 688 0.74 28.15 33.03
N HIS A 689 1.22 27.49 31.98
CA HIS A 689 1.74 26.13 32.00
C HIS A 689 3.18 26.00 31.47
N LEU A 690 3.89 27.11 31.26
CA LEU A 690 5.31 27.07 30.90
C LEU A 690 6.18 27.19 32.17
N ALA A 691 7.25 26.40 32.24
CA ALA A 691 8.22 26.51 33.32
C ALA A 691 9.02 27.82 33.24
N ALA A 692 9.27 28.32 32.02
CA ALA A 692 9.88 29.61 31.77
C ALA A 692 9.62 30.09 30.33
N VAL A 693 9.52 31.41 30.19
CA VAL A 693 9.60 32.15 28.93
C VAL A 693 10.85 33.02 28.98
N ASN A 694 11.74 32.90 28.01
CA ASN A 694 13.00 33.64 27.98
C ASN A 694 13.13 34.45 26.68
N PHE A 695 13.24 35.77 26.79
CA PHE A 695 13.62 36.64 25.68
C PHE A 695 15.13 36.88 25.66
N GLY A 696 15.75 36.72 24.50
CA GLY A 696 17.18 36.92 24.30
C GLY A 696 17.55 38.35 23.88
N GLU A 697 18.85 38.60 23.70
CA GLU A 697 19.37 39.93 23.33
C GLU A 697 18.96 40.40 21.93
N ASN A 698 18.61 39.47 21.04
CA ASN A 698 18.12 39.75 19.69
C ASN A 698 16.59 39.83 19.62
N PHE A 699 15.89 39.79 20.76
CA PHE A 699 14.44 39.93 20.77
C PHE A 699 14.03 41.30 20.24
N GLY A 700 13.06 41.28 19.34
CA GLY A 700 12.42 42.47 18.79
C GLY A 700 11.03 42.13 18.26
N VAL A 701 10.22 43.14 18.01
CA VAL A 701 8.85 42.98 17.49
C VAL A 701 8.75 43.64 16.12
N GLY A 702 8.06 43.00 15.18
CA GLY A 702 7.93 43.50 13.81
C GLY A 702 6.61 43.12 13.12
N ASP A 703 6.36 43.78 11.99
CA ASP A 703 5.28 43.47 11.04
C ASP A 703 5.88 42.72 9.84
N PHE A 704 5.16 41.74 9.32
CA PHE A 704 5.60 40.91 8.19
C PHE A 704 5.84 41.72 6.92
N ASP A 705 4.99 42.71 6.63
CA ASP A 705 5.09 43.48 5.38
C ASP A 705 6.26 44.46 5.39
N GLU A 706 6.71 44.91 6.57
CA GLU A 706 7.91 45.72 6.77
C GLU A 706 8.63 45.31 8.07
N PRO A 707 9.63 44.41 8.02
CA PRO A 707 10.32 43.95 9.23
C PRO A 707 10.88 45.15 10.01
N ARG A 708 10.56 45.20 11.32
CA ARG A 708 10.86 46.26 12.31
C ARG A 708 10.05 47.57 12.23
N SER A 709 8.76 47.50 11.92
CA SER A 709 7.87 48.67 12.00
C SER A 709 7.43 49.03 13.44
N PHE A 710 7.38 48.06 14.36
CA PHE A 710 7.12 48.34 15.77
C PHE A 710 8.28 49.09 16.42
N THR A 711 7.96 50.12 17.20
CA THR A 711 8.93 50.87 17.98
C THR A 711 8.76 50.54 19.45
N GLU A 712 9.86 50.17 20.12
CA GLU A 712 9.87 50.04 21.57
C GLU A 712 9.70 51.43 22.20
N SER A 713 8.47 51.74 22.63
CA SER A 713 8.11 53.06 23.18
C SER A 713 8.57 53.19 24.64
N SER A 714 8.65 52.07 25.35
CA SER A 714 9.23 51.90 26.67
C SER A 714 9.66 50.44 26.87
N PRO A 715 10.55 50.12 27.84
CA PRO A 715 11.08 48.76 28.00
C PRO A 715 9.97 47.69 28.02
N GLY A 716 9.99 46.79 27.03
CA GLY A 716 9.02 45.70 26.90
C GLY A 716 7.64 46.11 26.33
N ILE A 717 7.47 47.36 25.88
CA ILE A 717 6.25 47.86 25.24
C ILE A 717 6.57 48.32 23.82
N TRP A 718 5.94 47.66 22.85
CA TRP A 718 6.17 47.86 21.42
C TRP A 718 4.92 48.40 20.75
N THR A 719 5.03 49.49 20.01
CA THR A 719 3.88 50.16 19.38
C THR A 719 4.04 50.28 17.87
N LEU A 720 2.96 50.09 17.13
CA LEU A 720 2.85 50.28 15.67
C LEU A 720 1.54 50.98 15.34
N THR A 721 1.56 51.95 14.42
CA THR A 721 0.33 52.45 13.79
C THR A 721 0.15 51.73 12.45
N TYR A 722 -0.81 50.80 12.39
CA TYR A 722 -1.15 50.01 11.21
C TYR A 722 -2.53 50.43 10.68
N GLU A 723 -2.61 50.81 9.41
CA GLU A 723 -3.85 51.33 8.78
C GLU A 723 -4.56 52.46 9.56
N GLY A 724 -3.83 53.22 10.37
CA GLY A 724 -4.38 54.31 11.20
C GLY A 724 -4.95 53.86 12.54
N VAL A 725 -4.75 52.59 12.92
CA VAL A 725 -5.05 52.03 14.24
C VAL A 725 -3.74 51.79 14.98
N ASP A 726 -3.69 52.15 16.26
CA ASP A 726 -2.52 51.90 17.10
C ASP A 726 -2.59 50.48 17.67
N LEU A 727 -1.50 49.74 17.55
CA LEU A 727 -1.30 48.40 18.09
C LEU A 727 -0.20 48.47 19.15
N THR A 728 -0.41 47.78 20.28
CA THR A 728 0.56 47.70 21.36
C THR A 728 0.83 46.26 21.74
N PHE A 729 2.07 45.79 21.61
CA PHE A 729 2.50 44.53 22.20
C PHE A 729 3.17 44.78 23.55
N GLU A 730 2.73 44.06 24.58
CA GLU A 730 3.29 44.09 25.93
C GLU A 730 3.98 42.77 26.26
N GLU A 731 5.29 42.83 26.51
CA GLU A 731 6.13 41.69 26.86
C GLU A 731 5.70 41.07 28.20
N ALA A 732 5.25 41.87 29.17
CA ALA A 732 4.89 41.40 30.50
C ALA A 732 3.62 40.53 30.54
N SER A 733 2.68 40.77 29.60
CA SER A 733 1.45 40.00 29.47
C SER A 733 1.45 39.07 28.25
N TYR A 734 2.50 39.16 27.43
CA TYR A 734 2.65 38.46 26.14
C TYR A 734 1.46 38.66 25.20
N THR A 735 0.89 39.87 25.20
CA THR A 735 -0.38 40.17 24.52
C THR A 735 -0.21 41.30 23.52
N LEU A 736 -0.78 41.14 22.33
CA LEU A 736 -0.96 42.20 21.34
C LEU A 736 -2.34 42.82 21.53
N PHE A 737 -2.40 44.13 21.72
CA PHE A 737 -3.62 44.91 21.92
C PHE A 737 -3.91 45.80 20.73
N VAL A 738 -5.20 45.97 20.42
CA VAL A 738 -5.68 47.07 19.56
C VAL A 738 -5.95 48.28 20.43
N GLY A 739 -5.01 49.22 20.42
CA GLY A 739 -5.00 50.43 21.25
C GLY A 739 -4.03 50.32 22.44
N GLU A 740 -4.34 51.07 23.49
CA GLU A 740 -3.58 51.07 24.73
C GLU A 740 -3.77 49.76 25.50
N PRO A 741 -2.73 49.23 26.16
CA PRO A 741 -2.87 48.06 27.02
C PRO A 741 -3.95 48.25 28.07
N PHE A 742 -4.79 47.24 28.26
CA PHE A 742 -5.83 47.21 29.27
C PHE A 742 -5.74 45.92 30.08
N GLU A 743 -6.35 45.92 31.27
CA GLU A 743 -6.45 44.71 32.08
C GLU A 743 -7.32 43.69 31.34
N VAL A 744 -6.67 42.66 30.78
CA VAL A 744 -7.36 41.53 30.17
C VAL A 744 -8.21 40.90 31.28
N PRO A 745 -9.54 40.78 31.12
CA PRO A 745 -10.37 40.12 32.10
C PRO A 745 -9.82 38.70 32.35
N GLU A 746 -9.61 38.29 33.61
CA GLU A 746 -9.33 36.87 33.90
C GLU A 746 -10.39 36.02 33.19
N GLU A 747 -9.98 34.95 32.51
CA GLU A 747 -10.93 34.10 31.77
C GLU A 747 -12.06 33.67 32.70
N GLU A 748 -13.26 34.20 32.49
CA GLU A 748 -14.41 33.81 33.30
C GLU A 748 -14.67 32.31 33.09
N VAL A 749 -14.97 31.60 34.17
CA VAL A 749 -15.42 30.21 34.12
C VAL A 749 -16.53 30.09 33.08
N ALA A 750 -16.28 29.34 32.01
CA ALA A 750 -17.18 29.24 30.87
C ALA A 750 -17.80 27.85 30.76
N LEU A 751 -19.00 27.80 30.19
CA LEU A 751 -19.67 26.56 29.83
C LEU A 751 -19.19 26.13 28.44
N GLU A 752 -18.46 25.02 28.35
CA GLU A 752 -17.96 24.46 27.08
C GLU A 752 -19.06 23.66 26.37
N SER A 753 -19.79 22.81 27.11
CA SER A 753 -20.87 22.01 26.53
C SER A 753 -21.91 21.58 27.56
N CYS A 754 -23.13 21.27 27.10
CA CYS A 754 -24.12 20.56 27.91
C CYS A 754 -25.07 19.72 27.04
N GLY A 755 -25.45 18.53 27.49
CA GLY A 755 -26.31 17.61 26.72
C GLY A 755 -26.65 16.32 27.47
N PHE A 756 -27.53 15.49 26.92
CA PHE A 756 -27.77 14.15 27.47
C PHE A 756 -26.78 13.15 26.88
N ASN A 757 -26.17 12.32 27.72
CA ASN A 757 -25.32 11.23 27.30
C ASN A 757 -26.12 9.97 26.93
N GLU A 758 -25.45 8.98 26.35
CA GLU A 758 -26.07 7.73 25.85
C GLU A 758 -26.76 6.89 26.94
N THR A 759 -26.42 7.12 28.21
CA THR A 759 -27.04 6.45 29.36
C THR A 759 -28.24 7.21 29.93
N GLY A 760 -28.59 8.35 29.35
CA GLY A 760 -29.70 9.22 29.77
C GLY A 760 -29.36 10.18 30.91
N GLY A 761 -28.09 10.30 31.32
CA GLY A 761 -27.63 11.33 32.26
C GLY A 761 -27.43 12.67 31.56
N PHE A 762 -27.58 13.78 32.28
CA PHE A 762 -27.32 15.12 31.74
C PHE A 762 -25.89 15.56 32.08
N GLU A 763 -25.10 15.76 31.04
CA GLU A 763 -23.69 16.11 31.07
C GLU A 763 -23.50 17.62 30.87
N VAL A 764 -22.59 18.22 31.65
CA VAL A 764 -22.25 19.64 31.60
C VAL A 764 -20.74 19.77 31.74
N THR A 765 -20.08 20.43 30.81
CA THR A 765 -18.63 20.64 30.83
C THR A 765 -18.30 22.12 30.98
N PHE A 766 -17.43 22.44 31.93
CA PHE A 766 -16.92 23.79 32.17
C PHE A 766 -15.43 23.83 31.88
N ILE A 767 -14.98 24.99 31.40
CA ILE A 767 -13.57 25.32 31.19
C ILE A 767 -13.17 26.51 32.07
N ASN A 768 -11.86 26.67 32.24
CA ASN A 768 -11.24 27.80 32.95
C ASN A 768 -11.57 27.82 34.45
N LEU A 769 -11.71 26.63 35.05
CA LEU A 769 -11.83 26.49 36.51
C LEU A 769 -10.45 26.59 37.16
N SER A 770 -10.34 27.38 38.22
CA SER A 770 -9.08 27.61 38.90
C SER A 770 -8.52 26.32 39.53
N PRO A 771 -7.30 25.88 39.17
CA PRO A 771 -6.68 24.72 39.78
C PRO A 771 -6.51 24.87 41.29
N GLY A 772 -6.87 23.82 42.05
CA GLY A 772 -6.78 23.83 43.52
C GLY A 772 -7.99 24.44 44.24
N THR A 773 -8.87 25.14 43.52
CA THR A 773 -10.16 25.62 44.05
C THR A 773 -11.17 24.48 44.06
N THR A 774 -11.99 24.38 45.11
CA THR A 774 -13.02 23.33 45.22
C THR A 774 -14.35 23.86 44.69
N TYR A 775 -15.03 23.06 43.88
CA TYR A 775 -16.28 23.43 43.24
C TYR A 775 -17.37 22.36 43.47
N GLN A 776 -18.64 22.77 43.37
CA GLN A 776 -19.82 21.90 43.46
C GLN A 776 -20.89 22.33 42.45
N LEU A 777 -21.31 21.42 41.59
CA LEU A 777 -22.49 21.65 40.74
C LEU A 777 -23.75 21.37 41.54
N LYS A 778 -24.71 22.29 41.45
CA LYS A 778 -26.02 22.16 42.08
C LYS A 778 -27.13 22.35 41.06
N LYS A 779 -28.27 21.71 41.30
CA LYS A 779 -29.47 21.82 40.47
C LYS A 779 -30.69 22.35 41.25
N SER A 780 -31.61 22.94 40.50
CA SER A 780 -32.94 23.37 40.94
C SER A 780 -33.98 23.05 39.87
N THR A 781 -35.22 22.79 40.25
CA THR A 781 -36.33 22.61 39.30
C THR A 781 -37.00 23.94 38.92
N ASP A 782 -36.59 25.05 39.54
CA ASP A 782 -37.10 26.40 39.27
C ASP A 782 -36.02 27.45 39.52
N LEU A 783 -35.85 28.40 38.59
CA LEU A 783 -34.93 29.54 38.71
C LEU A 783 -35.24 30.46 39.90
N SER A 784 -36.48 30.46 40.40
CA SER A 784 -36.85 31.28 41.55
C SER A 784 -36.48 30.65 42.91
N SER A 785 -36.09 29.37 42.91
CA SER A 785 -35.67 28.63 44.09
C SER A 785 -34.15 28.52 44.18
N PRO A 786 -33.56 28.53 45.39
CA PRO A 786 -32.12 28.33 45.57
C PRO A 786 -31.71 26.93 45.07
N PHE A 787 -30.51 26.83 44.49
CA PHE A 787 -29.94 25.58 44.00
C PHE A 787 -29.42 24.76 45.19
N THR A 788 -30.26 23.86 45.72
CA THR A 788 -29.95 23.10 46.94
C THR A 788 -29.70 21.62 46.70
N ILE A 789 -29.85 21.12 45.47
CA ILE A 789 -29.67 19.70 45.15
C ILE A 789 -28.26 19.53 44.57
N ASP A 790 -27.37 18.89 45.29
CA ASP A 790 -26.00 18.65 44.81
C ASP A 790 -26.01 17.60 43.68
N VAL A 791 -25.24 17.87 42.63
CA VAL A 791 -25.01 16.98 41.49
C VAL A 791 -23.61 16.39 41.63
N GLY A 792 -23.54 15.16 42.11
CA GLY A 792 -22.28 14.50 42.44
C GLY A 792 -21.59 15.11 43.68
N ASP A 793 -20.35 14.70 43.92
CA ASP A 793 -19.50 15.21 45.00
C ASP A 793 -18.76 16.49 44.59
N THR A 794 -18.16 17.19 45.57
CA THR A 794 -17.24 18.30 45.33
C THR A 794 -15.99 17.84 44.59
N PHE A 795 -15.40 18.69 43.77
CA PHE A 795 -14.18 18.38 43.01
C PHE A 795 -13.21 19.56 43.01
N THR A 796 -11.94 19.28 42.79
CA THR A 796 -10.90 20.30 42.61
C THR A 796 -10.87 20.71 41.14
N GLY A 797 -10.87 22.02 40.87
CA GLY A 797 -10.83 22.57 39.52
C GLY A 797 -9.64 22.07 38.71
N ALA A 798 -9.88 21.80 37.44
CA ALA A 798 -8.92 21.54 36.38
C ALA A 798 -9.28 22.40 35.16
N ALA A 799 -8.40 22.47 34.16
CA ALA A 799 -8.64 23.27 32.95
C ALA A 799 -10.00 22.96 32.28
N THR A 800 -10.41 21.68 32.32
CA THR A 800 -11.74 21.21 31.89
C THR A 800 -12.31 20.25 32.94
N ASN A 801 -13.57 20.44 33.33
CA ASN A 801 -14.29 19.51 34.20
C ASN A 801 -15.68 19.22 33.66
N THR A 802 -16.02 17.93 33.63
CA THR A 802 -17.33 17.44 33.19
C THR A 802 -18.12 16.87 34.35
N PHE A 803 -19.40 17.25 34.43
CA PHE A 803 -20.36 16.82 35.42
C PHE A 803 -21.42 15.96 34.78
N VAL A 804 -21.81 14.88 35.46
CA VAL A 804 -22.93 14.04 35.01
C VAL A 804 -24.00 14.01 36.10
N ASP A 805 -25.15 14.61 35.81
CA ASP A 805 -26.37 14.37 36.55
C ASP A 805 -26.97 13.04 36.09
N ALA A 806 -26.67 11.96 36.80
CA ALA A 806 -27.15 10.61 36.49
C ALA A 806 -28.66 10.42 36.69
N ALA A 807 -29.34 11.39 37.32
CA ALA A 807 -30.79 11.38 37.51
C ALA A 807 -31.37 12.77 37.20
N PRO A 808 -31.30 13.21 35.93
CA PRO A 808 -31.85 14.49 35.53
C PRO A 808 -33.37 14.47 35.74
N SER A 809 -33.94 15.62 36.11
CA SER A 809 -35.40 15.74 36.33
C SER A 809 -36.17 15.34 35.06
N GLU A 810 -37.32 14.67 35.22
CA GLU A 810 -38.25 14.45 34.09
C GLU A 810 -38.88 15.77 33.58
N GLU A 811 -38.76 16.86 34.36
CA GLU A 811 -39.16 18.23 34.01
C GLU A 811 -37.95 19.15 33.73
N LYS A 812 -38.15 20.47 33.64
CA LYS A 812 -37.06 21.45 33.51
C LYS A 812 -36.15 21.40 34.76
N ALA A 813 -34.84 21.36 34.53
CA ALA A 813 -33.82 21.52 35.56
C ALA A 813 -32.89 22.68 35.17
N PHE A 814 -32.45 23.42 36.18
CA PHE A 814 -31.46 24.48 36.08
C PHE A 814 -30.23 24.03 36.85
N TYR A 815 -29.04 24.35 36.34
CA TYR A 815 -27.78 24.02 36.98
C TYR A 815 -26.98 25.29 37.30
N GLN A 816 -26.29 25.30 38.44
CA GLN A 816 -25.42 26.39 38.85
C GLN A 816 -24.17 25.82 39.53
N LEU A 817 -23.01 26.31 39.10
CA LEU A 817 -21.73 25.94 39.68
C LEU A 817 -21.40 26.87 40.85
N TYR A 818 -20.94 26.30 41.96
CA TYR A 818 -20.50 27.04 43.14
C TYR A 818 -19.04 26.77 43.41
N GLU A 819 -18.29 27.83 43.68
CA GLU A 819 -17.04 27.73 44.42
C GLU A 819 -17.35 27.42 45.90
N VAL A 820 -16.65 26.43 46.45
CA VAL A 820 -16.84 25.94 47.83
C VAL A 820 -15.61 26.33 48.64
N PRO A 821 -15.78 27.07 49.75
CA PRO A 821 -14.67 27.51 50.62
C PRO A 821 -13.91 26.38 51.31
#